data_AF-A0A9D0NSM9-F1
#
_entry.id   AF-A0A9D0NSM9-F1
#
_cell.length_a   1.000
_cell.length_b   1.000
_cell.length_c   1.000
_cell.angle_alpha   90.00
_cell.angle_beta   90.00
_cell.angle_gamma   90.00
#
_symmetry.space_group_name_H-M   'P 1'
#
loop_
_entity.id
_entity.type
_entity.pdbx_description
1 polymer ?
#
loop_
_entity_poly.entity_id
_entity_poly.type
_entity_poly.pdbx_seq_one_letter_code
_entity_poly.pdbx_strand_id
1 'polypeptide(L)'
;MTRRQAPSRLVHILALLGFFLLLVDQAGAAPRLPSAKRECALCHVMWLTEFKRDDVTTLIPYDPKPVVKTGKQDVASTERMCLSCHDGWVLESRGLWKNKQHAHPVGQKPSEDIHIPIVEGKNLFPLNHDGKIYCGTCHTAHGTEWGNTRSPVFMRVPSRDGELCQACHNEKTRGPEAGFHPVNKKPENRPALFDTTAAKLSNDGKITCQSCHSPHFAKADKLLVTPNDRSQLCGSCHDDRAATSMASAARMHTHPVNVIPDQARVPDALKEKGAKLAPDGAVICQTCHKPHEAQPETGLLVADNKQSALCEDCHQKQRRIGGGKHDMRLVEADSINIRKQTVAAGGACSACHVPHQGKGPKMWAREPGSSRDAMAALCLSCHEPDGLAKKHQVGRYSHPVGVDISRLGRQVDLPTYSRDGLKAINASTGLVTCASCHDPHQWDPAHPARKARPGTDSDASNSFLRKANGPDSALCRTCHKEKWTVQGSEHDLAKMAPKSRNAHGQTAAQSGLCGSCHQVHNGKGPRMWARAIPKGASPVAGPCLSCHNPDGVAGEKLIGDHTHPLDVPIADLGIRATLDKWTSKLVALAGAKPLLPLPLFDRHGQRAAQGGQVGCGSCHDPHRWSADTKQAALDVEGDASNSFLRISEHGKSELCVNCHTGKAAISLSKHGSSTLALKKKEATPKAAGVPVRTTRDKTAQDKTAKTASGVCSNCHQPHNSKGAFLWARDEGPGHSTGQKRCTSCHRDNGHAKDKQTGRYSHPLQVKVAKGNLPEHLPLYNADGERARHGGKVDCGSCHDPHQWQADNLQSRSGLDPDSEGDAGNSFLRLSATRGQLCGECHKDKRQVRATEHDLAISAPKATNDHAQNPEASGLCGTCHSIHNATSPMRLWARPLGEGNNPVEQACRSCHADNAIAEAKIPPNTLHPDKVTAWSEQLRGGLRPGKRTPLPVFDNKGHAALTGVISCASCHNPHQWQAGTARPGPGRNTEGDVSTSFLRLSRSASFLCADCHGLDSIYRYKYFHGDKAHQEHQLAR
;
A
#
# COMPACT_ATOMS: atom_id res chain seq x y z
N MET A 1 -111.57 -26.71 -1.49
CA MET A 1 -112.87 -26.50 -2.18
C MET A 1 -112.69 -26.99 -3.62
N THR A 2 -113.14 -28.21 -3.95
CA THR A 2 -114.45 -28.56 -4.58
C THR A 2 -114.58 -28.16 -6.05
N ARG A 3 -115.12 -28.94 -7.01
CA ARG A 3 -115.37 -30.41 -7.14
C ARG A 3 -115.80 -30.69 -8.61
N ARG A 4 -115.22 -31.72 -9.27
CA ARG A 4 -115.77 -32.58 -10.36
C ARG A 4 -116.49 -32.04 -11.65
N GLN A 5 -115.99 -32.57 -12.78
CA GLN A 5 -116.71 -33.29 -13.89
C GLN A 5 -117.23 -32.60 -15.18
N ALA A 6 -117.14 -33.40 -16.26
CA ALA A 6 -117.40 -33.20 -17.70
C ALA A 6 -118.92 -33.17 -18.08
N PRO A 7 -119.40 -33.20 -19.37
CA PRO A 7 -118.95 -33.91 -20.59
C PRO A 7 -118.51 -32.93 -21.72
N SER A 8 -118.49 -33.18 -23.05
CA SER A 8 -118.96 -34.27 -23.95
C SER A 8 -118.14 -34.36 -25.27
N ARG A 9 -118.60 -35.15 -26.27
CA ARG A 9 -117.94 -35.38 -27.58
C ARG A 9 -118.84 -35.00 -28.78
N LEU A 10 -118.42 -34.06 -29.64
CA LEU A 10 -118.97 -33.90 -31.01
C LEU A 10 -118.00 -33.28 -32.03
N VAL A 11 -116.90 -32.65 -31.59
CA VAL A 11 -115.97 -31.88 -32.45
C VAL A 11 -115.10 -32.77 -33.38
N HIS A 12 -115.05 -34.08 -33.16
CA HIS A 12 -114.00 -34.94 -33.75
C HIS A 12 -114.30 -35.54 -35.14
N ILE A 13 -115.51 -35.36 -35.71
CA ILE A 13 -115.90 -36.07 -36.95
C ILE A 13 -115.84 -35.18 -38.20
N LEU A 14 -116.10 -33.87 -38.08
CA LEU A 14 -116.09 -32.95 -39.24
C LEU A 14 -114.69 -32.43 -39.62
N ALA A 15 -113.69 -32.53 -38.73
CA ALA A 15 -112.31 -32.16 -39.05
C ALA A 15 -111.56 -33.21 -39.89
N LEU A 16 -112.06 -34.46 -39.96
CA LEU A 16 -111.37 -35.58 -40.58
C LEU A 16 -111.54 -35.68 -42.11
N LEU A 17 -112.60 -35.11 -42.70
CA LEU A 17 -112.81 -35.12 -44.15
C LEU A 17 -112.14 -33.93 -44.88
N GLY A 18 -111.97 -32.78 -44.23
CA GLY A 18 -111.33 -31.61 -44.86
C GLY A 18 -109.82 -31.78 -45.09
N PHE A 19 -109.15 -32.61 -44.29
CA PHE A 19 -107.70 -32.80 -44.36
C PHE A 19 -107.26 -33.82 -45.43
N PHE A 20 -108.18 -34.67 -45.91
CA PHE A 20 -107.85 -35.77 -46.83
C PHE A 20 -107.69 -35.35 -48.30
N LEU A 21 -108.12 -34.12 -48.65
CA LEU A 21 -108.08 -33.58 -50.01
C LEU A 21 -106.94 -32.56 -50.26
N LEU A 22 -106.05 -32.36 -49.28
CA LEU A 22 -104.82 -31.55 -49.43
C LEU A 22 -103.53 -32.38 -49.39
N LEU A 23 -103.64 -33.72 -49.41
CA LEU A 23 -102.51 -34.66 -49.29
C LEU A 23 -102.06 -35.29 -50.62
N VAL A 24 -102.58 -34.82 -51.75
CA VAL A 24 -102.26 -35.36 -53.09
C VAL A 24 -101.98 -34.23 -54.09
N ASP A 25 -100.97 -33.39 -53.84
CA ASP A 25 -100.03 -32.96 -54.90
C ASP A 25 -98.73 -32.25 -54.42
N GLN A 26 -97.95 -32.89 -53.55
CA GLN A 26 -96.50 -32.62 -53.44
C GLN A 26 -95.69 -33.91 -53.36
N ALA A 27 -95.92 -34.81 -54.33
CA ALA A 27 -94.98 -35.89 -54.64
C ALA A 27 -93.77 -35.34 -55.42
N GLY A 28 -93.05 -34.38 -54.81
CA GLY A 28 -91.93 -33.68 -55.44
C GLY A 28 -90.99 -33.07 -54.39
N ALA A 29 -89.75 -33.56 -54.36
CA ALA A 29 -88.64 -33.04 -53.55
C ALA A 29 -88.79 -33.07 -52.00
N ALA A 30 -88.95 -34.26 -51.42
CA ALA A 30 -88.39 -34.51 -50.09
C ALA A 30 -86.86 -34.71 -50.21
N PRO A 31 -86.00 -33.92 -49.54
CA PRO A 31 -84.56 -34.10 -49.63
C PRO A 31 -84.15 -35.43 -49.00
N ARG A 32 -83.26 -36.17 -49.67
CA ARG A 32 -82.58 -37.34 -49.09
C ARG A 32 -81.63 -36.89 -47.97
N LEU A 33 -82.17 -36.61 -46.79
CA LEU A 33 -81.38 -36.43 -45.57
C LEU A 33 -80.48 -37.67 -45.40
N PRO A 34 -79.14 -37.51 -45.34
CA PRO A 34 -78.26 -38.64 -45.09
C PRO A 34 -78.58 -39.22 -43.72
N SER A 35 -78.82 -40.53 -43.61
CA SER A 35 -78.88 -41.17 -42.30
C SER A 35 -77.55 -40.95 -41.57
N ALA A 36 -77.56 -40.77 -40.24
CA ALA A 36 -76.34 -40.58 -39.43
C ALA A 36 -75.23 -41.63 -39.69
N LYS A 37 -75.59 -42.83 -40.18
CA LYS A 37 -74.65 -43.87 -40.61
C LYS A 37 -73.71 -43.45 -41.77
N ARG A 38 -74.10 -42.49 -42.61
CA ARG A 38 -73.28 -41.98 -43.74
C ARG A 38 -72.21 -40.98 -43.31
N GLU A 39 -72.42 -40.25 -42.21
CA GLU A 39 -71.40 -39.33 -41.67
C GLU A 39 -70.30 -40.13 -40.96
N CYS A 40 -70.68 -41.12 -40.15
CA CYS A 40 -69.73 -42.04 -39.52
C CYS A 40 -68.87 -42.82 -40.53
N ALA A 41 -69.42 -43.09 -41.72
CA ALA A 41 -68.74 -43.81 -42.79
C ALA A 41 -67.53 -43.09 -43.39
N LEU A 42 -67.39 -41.77 -43.21
CA LEU A 42 -66.22 -41.01 -43.65
C LEU A 42 -64.94 -41.50 -42.95
N CYS A 43 -65.05 -41.89 -41.67
CA CYS A 43 -63.95 -42.48 -40.91
C CYS A 43 -64.02 -44.01 -40.89
N HIS A 44 -65.22 -44.58 -40.78
CA HIS A 44 -65.47 -46.01 -40.71
C HIS A 44 -66.06 -46.55 -42.03
N VAL A 45 -65.25 -46.59 -43.10
CA VAL A 45 -65.68 -47.12 -44.41
C VAL A 45 -66.23 -48.56 -44.34
N MET A 46 -65.81 -49.35 -43.33
CA MET A 46 -66.33 -50.68 -42.97
C MET A 46 -67.80 -50.73 -42.52
N TRP A 47 -68.42 -49.57 -42.27
CA TRP A 47 -69.83 -49.45 -41.90
C TRP A 47 -70.73 -49.14 -43.10
N LEU A 48 -70.18 -48.79 -44.26
CA LEU A 48 -70.94 -48.71 -45.50
C LEU A 48 -71.36 -50.12 -45.94
N THR A 49 -72.63 -50.23 -46.32
CA THR A 49 -73.20 -51.44 -46.91
C THR A 49 -72.71 -51.70 -48.33
N GLU A 50 -72.34 -50.62 -49.02
CA GLU A 50 -71.90 -50.58 -50.42
C GLU A 50 -70.56 -51.31 -50.64
N PHE A 51 -69.69 -51.39 -49.63
CA PHE A 51 -68.46 -52.21 -49.66
C PHE A 51 -68.70 -53.70 -49.33
N LYS A 52 -69.94 -54.11 -49.07
CA LYS A 52 -70.36 -55.49 -48.74
C LYS A 52 -71.31 -56.06 -49.78
N ARG A 53 -71.33 -55.45 -50.97
CA ARG A 53 -72.25 -55.75 -52.07
C ARG A 53 -71.46 -56.23 -53.27
N ASP A 54 -71.75 -57.45 -53.70
CA ASP A 54 -71.08 -58.08 -54.84
C ASP A 54 -71.53 -57.50 -56.19
N ASP A 55 -72.61 -56.70 -56.21
CA ASP A 55 -73.19 -56.07 -57.40
C ASP A 55 -72.68 -54.65 -57.69
N VAL A 56 -71.69 -54.14 -56.91
CA VAL A 56 -71.18 -52.77 -57.03
C VAL A 56 -69.65 -52.73 -57.05
N THR A 57 -69.06 -52.30 -58.17
CA THR A 57 -67.62 -52.02 -58.25
C THR A 57 -67.26 -50.77 -57.44
N THR A 58 -66.37 -50.90 -56.47
CA THR A 58 -66.00 -49.80 -55.57
C THR A 58 -64.85 -48.95 -56.13
N LEU A 59 -64.95 -47.62 -56.01
CA LEU A 59 -63.93 -46.68 -56.50
C LEU A 59 -62.59 -46.73 -55.74
N ILE A 60 -62.57 -47.35 -54.57
CA ILE A 60 -61.37 -47.63 -53.78
C ILE A 60 -61.36 -49.09 -53.31
N PRO A 61 -60.20 -49.71 -53.04
CA PRO A 61 -60.13 -51.04 -52.46
C PRO A 61 -60.76 -51.09 -51.07
N TYR A 62 -61.50 -52.17 -50.78
CA TYR A 62 -62.03 -52.40 -49.45
C TYR A 62 -60.99 -53.05 -48.52
N ASP A 63 -60.29 -52.21 -47.76
CA ASP A 63 -59.42 -52.67 -46.67
C ASP A 63 -59.85 -52.03 -45.34
N PRO A 64 -60.66 -52.73 -44.51
CA PRO A 64 -61.09 -52.22 -43.22
C PRO A 64 -59.99 -52.27 -42.14
N LYS A 65 -58.94 -53.09 -42.33
CA LYS A 65 -57.88 -53.36 -41.34
C LYS A 65 -56.49 -53.40 -42.00
N PRO A 66 -56.05 -52.29 -42.62
CA PRO A 66 -54.83 -52.25 -43.39
C PRO A 66 -53.58 -52.51 -42.54
N VAL A 67 -52.61 -53.15 -43.17
CA VAL A 67 -51.25 -53.26 -42.64
C VAL A 67 -50.50 -51.98 -43.03
N VAL A 68 -50.29 -51.09 -42.07
CA VAL A 68 -49.54 -49.84 -42.25
C VAL A 68 -48.18 -49.93 -41.54
N LYS A 69 -47.34 -48.88 -41.66
CA LYS A 69 -46.00 -48.86 -41.02
C LYS A 69 -46.02 -49.10 -39.51
N THR A 70 -47.11 -48.78 -38.82
CA THR A 70 -47.30 -49.05 -37.38
C THR A 70 -47.81 -50.46 -37.05
N GLY A 71 -48.15 -51.27 -38.05
CA GLY A 71 -48.75 -52.60 -37.91
C GLY A 71 -50.18 -52.68 -38.45
N LYS A 72 -50.83 -53.82 -38.22
CA LYS A 72 -52.23 -54.05 -38.61
C LYS A 72 -53.20 -53.33 -37.66
N GLN A 73 -54.03 -52.43 -38.18
CA GLN A 73 -54.98 -51.63 -37.38
C GLN A 73 -56.22 -51.22 -38.19
N ASP A 74 -57.31 -50.84 -37.52
CA ASP A 74 -58.52 -50.38 -38.20
C ASP A 74 -58.23 -49.14 -39.06
N VAL A 75 -58.82 -49.07 -40.26
CA VAL A 75 -58.60 -47.98 -41.23
C VAL A 75 -58.86 -46.59 -40.65
N ALA A 76 -59.89 -46.48 -39.79
CA ALA A 76 -60.26 -45.28 -39.04
C ALA A 76 -59.17 -44.76 -38.07
N SER A 77 -58.16 -45.59 -37.78
CA SER A 77 -57.06 -45.29 -36.86
C SER A 77 -55.69 -45.18 -37.54
N THR A 78 -55.65 -45.20 -38.87
CA THR A 78 -54.40 -45.07 -39.64
C THR A 78 -53.80 -43.68 -39.50
N GLU A 79 -52.47 -43.57 -39.69
CA GLU A 79 -51.78 -42.26 -39.75
C GLU A 79 -52.42 -41.31 -40.77
N ARG A 80 -52.97 -41.84 -41.87
CA ARG A 80 -53.62 -41.06 -42.93
C ARG A 80 -54.99 -40.51 -42.50
N MET A 81 -55.78 -41.29 -41.75
CA MET A 81 -57.05 -40.82 -41.18
C MET A 81 -56.82 -39.79 -40.06
N CYS A 82 -55.75 -39.95 -39.27
CA CYS A 82 -55.36 -38.92 -38.31
C CYS A 82 -54.96 -37.62 -39.03
N LEU A 83 -54.20 -37.72 -40.13
CA LEU A 83 -53.73 -36.57 -40.89
C LEU A 83 -54.87 -35.70 -41.46
N SER A 84 -56.03 -36.25 -41.84
CA SER A 84 -57.17 -35.45 -42.35
C SER A 84 -57.88 -34.59 -41.29
N CYS A 85 -57.55 -34.74 -40.01
CA CYS A 85 -57.92 -33.78 -38.98
C CYS A 85 -56.75 -32.86 -38.60
N HIS A 86 -55.53 -33.37 -38.74
CA HIS A 86 -54.28 -32.70 -38.39
C HIS A 86 -53.65 -31.87 -39.53
N ASP A 87 -54.37 -31.69 -40.64
CA ASP A 87 -53.95 -30.98 -41.85
C ASP A 87 -54.16 -29.46 -41.79
N GLY A 88 -54.64 -28.94 -40.66
CA GLY A 88 -55.05 -27.56 -40.47
C GLY A 88 -56.56 -27.38 -40.27
N TRP A 89 -57.40 -28.36 -40.62
CA TRP A 89 -58.86 -28.23 -40.47
C TRP A 89 -59.36 -28.32 -39.02
N VAL A 90 -58.92 -29.33 -38.27
CA VAL A 90 -59.27 -29.47 -36.83
C VAL A 90 -58.13 -28.96 -35.94
N LEU A 91 -56.88 -29.27 -36.34
CA LEU A 91 -55.67 -28.76 -35.70
C LEU A 91 -54.55 -28.72 -36.75
N GLU A 92 -53.79 -27.63 -36.86
CA GLU A 92 -52.56 -27.65 -37.66
C GLU A 92 -51.46 -28.38 -36.89
N SER A 93 -51.08 -29.59 -37.34
CA SER A 93 -49.90 -30.26 -36.82
C SER A 93 -49.20 -31.17 -37.84
N ARG A 94 -49.25 -30.80 -39.14
CA ARG A 94 -48.65 -31.56 -40.26
C ARG A 94 -47.14 -31.81 -40.09
N GLY A 95 -46.45 -30.95 -39.33
CA GLY A 95 -45.03 -31.11 -39.02
C GLY A 95 -44.67 -32.44 -38.34
N LEU A 96 -45.61 -33.06 -37.60
CA LEU A 96 -45.41 -34.37 -36.96
C LEU A 96 -45.15 -35.47 -38.01
N TRP A 97 -45.87 -35.44 -39.12
CA TRP A 97 -45.72 -36.40 -40.22
C TRP A 97 -44.52 -36.11 -41.12
N LYS A 98 -44.11 -34.84 -41.25
CA LYS A 98 -42.96 -34.44 -42.08
C LYS A 98 -41.62 -34.93 -41.50
N ASN A 99 -41.40 -34.74 -40.20
CA ASN A 99 -40.07 -34.96 -39.62
C ASN A 99 -39.92 -36.29 -38.88
N LYS A 100 -40.98 -36.82 -38.24
CA LYS A 100 -41.05 -38.05 -37.40
C LYS A 100 -39.98 -38.23 -36.29
N GLN A 101 -38.93 -37.42 -36.26
CA GLN A 101 -37.91 -37.37 -35.22
C GLN A 101 -38.48 -36.72 -33.95
N HIS A 102 -38.15 -37.30 -32.80
CA HIS A 102 -38.55 -36.81 -31.47
C HIS A 102 -40.08 -36.72 -31.24
N ALA A 103 -40.82 -37.73 -31.71
CA ALA A 103 -42.18 -38.03 -31.27
C ALA A 103 -42.20 -39.35 -30.48
N HIS A 104 -43.20 -39.53 -29.60
CA HIS A 104 -43.36 -40.76 -28.83
C HIS A 104 -43.49 -41.96 -29.79
N PRO A 105 -42.76 -43.07 -29.56
CA PRO A 105 -42.72 -44.17 -30.52
C PRO A 105 -44.11 -44.78 -30.77
N VAL A 106 -44.42 -44.95 -32.04
CA VAL A 106 -45.54 -45.73 -32.57
C VAL A 106 -45.00 -46.85 -33.47
N GLY A 107 -45.75 -47.93 -33.64
CA GLY A 107 -45.30 -49.13 -34.35
C GLY A 107 -44.37 -50.04 -33.55
N GLN A 108 -44.17 -49.76 -32.26
CA GLN A 108 -43.35 -50.55 -31.34
C GLN A 108 -44.24 -51.26 -30.31
N LYS A 109 -43.85 -52.46 -29.90
CA LYS A 109 -44.46 -53.13 -28.74
C LYS A 109 -43.98 -52.43 -27.46
N PRO A 110 -44.84 -52.21 -26.45
CA PRO A 110 -44.40 -51.80 -25.12
C PRO A 110 -43.35 -52.77 -24.55
N SER A 111 -42.37 -52.26 -23.79
CA SER A 111 -41.44 -53.10 -23.04
C SER A 111 -42.11 -53.64 -21.76
N GLU A 112 -41.48 -54.63 -21.13
CA GLU A 112 -41.97 -55.24 -19.88
C GLU A 112 -42.07 -54.21 -18.73
N ASP A 113 -41.24 -53.15 -18.75
CA ASP A 113 -41.29 -52.03 -17.79
C ASP A 113 -42.48 -51.07 -17.98
N ILE A 114 -43.36 -51.30 -18.96
CA ILE A 114 -44.52 -50.43 -19.26
C ILE A 114 -45.81 -51.12 -18.84
N HIS A 115 -46.43 -50.59 -17.80
CA HIS A 115 -47.76 -51.02 -17.38
C HIS A 115 -48.83 -50.53 -18.37
N ILE A 116 -49.79 -51.39 -18.71
CA ILE A 116 -50.99 -51.00 -19.48
C ILE A 116 -52.20 -51.21 -18.58
N PRO A 117 -52.83 -50.14 -18.06
CA PRO A 117 -53.98 -50.27 -17.17
C PRO A 117 -55.20 -50.87 -17.89
N ILE A 118 -55.85 -51.80 -17.19
CA ILE A 118 -57.11 -52.43 -17.57
C ILE A 118 -58.23 -51.78 -16.75
N VAL A 119 -59.27 -51.31 -17.41
CA VAL A 119 -60.47 -50.71 -16.81
C VAL A 119 -61.69 -51.44 -17.38
N GLU A 120 -62.59 -51.91 -16.52
CA GLU A 120 -63.80 -52.65 -16.92
C GLU A 120 -63.52 -53.84 -17.87
N GLY A 121 -62.41 -54.55 -17.64
CA GLY A 121 -61.99 -55.70 -18.44
C GLY A 121 -61.44 -55.35 -19.84
N LYS A 122 -61.17 -54.07 -20.13
CA LYS A 122 -60.61 -53.59 -21.40
C LYS A 122 -59.35 -52.75 -21.16
N ASN A 123 -58.40 -52.79 -22.09
CA ASN A 123 -57.21 -51.95 -22.03
C ASN A 123 -57.63 -50.48 -22.22
N LEU A 124 -57.32 -49.63 -21.23
CA LEU A 124 -57.59 -48.19 -21.29
C LEU A 124 -56.84 -47.53 -22.46
N PHE A 125 -55.62 -48.00 -22.69
CA PHE A 125 -54.79 -47.66 -23.86
C PHE A 125 -54.70 -48.88 -24.78
N PRO A 126 -55.56 -48.98 -25.82
CA PRO A 126 -55.55 -50.13 -26.71
C PRO A 126 -54.28 -50.16 -27.55
N LEU A 127 -53.78 -51.38 -27.80
CA LEU A 127 -52.74 -51.64 -28.78
C LEU A 127 -53.40 -52.08 -30.11
N ASN A 128 -52.67 -52.00 -31.22
CA ASN A 128 -53.17 -52.51 -32.48
C ASN A 128 -53.12 -54.06 -32.53
N HIS A 129 -53.55 -54.66 -33.65
CA HIS A 129 -53.65 -56.12 -33.77
C HIS A 129 -52.30 -56.86 -33.68
N ASP A 130 -51.18 -56.15 -33.86
CA ASP A 130 -49.83 -56.72 -33.68
C ASP A 130 -49.31 -56.56 -32.24
N GLY A 131 -50.10 -55.98 -31.32
CA GLY A 131 -49.68 -55.61 -29.97
C GLY A 131 -48.75 -54.38 -29.93
N LYS A 132 -48.84 -53.46 -30.89
CA LYS A 132 -48.01 -52.25 -30.97
C LYS A 132 -48.78 -50.98 -30.60
N ILE A 133 -48.06 -50.00 -30.07
CA ILE A 133 -48.56 -48.64 -29.83
C ILE A 133 -48.86 -47.95 -31.16
N TYR A 134 -49.98 -47.24 -31.26
CA TYR A 134 -50.37 -46.42 -32.42
C TYR A 134 -51.04 -45.12 -31.93
N CYS A 135 -51.38 -44.18 -32.84
CA CYS A 135 -51.97 -42.90 -32.43
C CYS A 135 -53.24 -43.07 -31.57
N GLY A 136 -54.09 -44.05 -31.91
CA GLY A 136 -55.30 -44.39 -31.18
C GLY A 136 -55.07 -45.11 -29.84
N THR A 137 -53.83 -45.45 -29.48
CA THR A 137 -53.46 -45.90 -28.13
C THR A 137 -53.64 -44.77 -27.11
N CYS A 138 -53.25 -43.54 -27.46
CA CYS A 138 -53.38 -42.36 -26.59
C CYS A 138 -54.61 -41.50 -26.94
N HIS A 139 -54.94 -41.41 -28.23
CA HIS A 139 -56.05 -40.61 -28.73
C HIS A 139 -57.33 -41.43 -28.91
N THR A 140 -58.49 -40.76 -28.82
CA THR A 140 -59.77 -41.33 -29.23
C THR A 140 -60.74 -40.25 -29.69
N ALA A 141 -61.26 -40.37 -30.92
CA ALA A 141 -62.29 -39.48 -31.44
C ALA A 141 -63.66 -39.70 -30.76
N HIS A 142 -63.81 -40.82 -30.05
CA HIS A 142 -65.04 -41.24 -29.37
C HIS A 142 -64.69 -41.69 -27.94
N GLY A 143 -65.40 -41.17 -26.94
CA GLY A 143 -65.13 -41.44 -25.52
C GLY A 143 -64.50 -40.28 -24.73
N THR A 144 -64.60 -39.04 -25.22
CA THR A 144 -64.24 -37.82 -24.48
C THR A 144 -65.36 -36.79 -24.63
N GLU A 145 -65.73 -36.09 -23.57
CA GLU A 145 -66.71 -35.01 -23.64
C GLU A 145 -66.20 -33.82 -24.49
N TRP A 146 -67.06 -33.31 -25.36
CA TRP A 146 -66.78 -32.11 -26.14
C TRP A 146 -66.75 -30.88 -25.22
N GLY A 147 -65.68 -30.09 -25.30
CA GLY A 147 -65.49 -28.89 -24.48
C GLY A 147 -64.57 -29.06 -23.25
N ASN A 148 -63.99 -30.25 -23.02
CA ASN A 148 -63.04 -30.46 -21.93
C ASN A 148 -61.77 -29.59 -22.07
N THR A 149 -61.60 -28.61 -21.18
CA THR A 149 -60.46 -27.67 -21.16
C THR A 149 -59.23 -28.18 -20.39
N ARG A 150 -59.32 -29.34 -19.72
CA ARG A 150 -58.20 -29.94 -18.96
C ARG A 150 -57.20 -30.70 -19.84
N SER A 151 -57.50 -30.97 -21.10
CA SER A 151 -56.60 -31.67 -22.03
C SER A 151 -56.77 -31.24 -23.49
N PRO A 152 -55.78 -31.55 -24.35
CA PRO A 152 -55.95 -31.49 -25.81
C PRO A 152 -57.15 -32.34 -26.27
N VAL A 153 -57.73 -31.97 -27.41
CA VAL A 153 -58.87 -32.65 -28.03
C VAL A 153 -58.56 -34.14 -28.27
N PHE A 154 -59.56 -34.99 -28.09
CA PHE A 154 -59.49 -36.44 -28.34
C PHE A 154 -58.42 -37.20 -27.54
N MET A 155 -58.21 -36.87 -26.26
CA MET A 155 -57.29 -37.59 -25.35
C MET A 155 -58.03 -38.58 -24.45
N ARG A 156 -57.64 -39.87 -24.44
CA ARG A 156 -58.31 -40.93 -23.65
C ARG A 156 -58.35 -40.71 -22.14
N VAL A 157 -57.38 -39.98 -21.61
CA VAL A 157 -57.32 -39.54 -20.21
C VAL A 157 -56.81 -38.10 -20.15
N PRO A 158 -57.09 -37.36 -19.06
CA PRO A 158 -56.39 -36.13 -18.75
C PRO A 158 -54.87 -36.27 -18.84
N SER A 159 -54.20 -35.21 -19.28
CA SER A 159 -52.76 -35.24 -19.58
C SER A 159 -52.00 -34.02 -19.09
N ARG A 160 -52.70 -32.95 -18.69
CA ARG A 160 -52.09 -31.66 -18.33
C ARG A 160 -51.40 -31.69 -16.98
N ASP A 161 -51.89 -32.51 -16.05
CA ASP A 161 -51.27 -32.73 -14.74
C ASP A 161 -50.33 -33.96 -14.76
N GLY A 162 -50.09 -34.53 -15.95
CA GLY A 162 -49.16 -35.62 -16.25
C GLY A 162 -49.78 -37.02 -16.18
N GLU A 163 -51.09 -37.12 -15.99
CA GLU A 163 -51.81 -38.36 -15.65
C GLU A 163 -51.65 -39.44 -16.74
N LEU A 164 -51.80 -39.06 -18.01
CA LEU A 164 -51.49 -39.88 -19.19
C LEU A 164 -50.14 -40.61 -19.10
N CYS A 165 -49.08 -39.90 -18.71
CA CYS A 165 -47.74 -40.45 -18.66
C CYS A 165 -47.60 -41.40 -17.46
N GLN A 166 -48.16 -41.01 -16.32
CA GLN A 166 -48.08 -41.76 -15.06
C GLN A 166 -48.89 -43.05 -15.10
N ALA A 167 -49.95 -43.10 -15.91
CA ALA A 167 -50.77 -44.31 -16.08
C ALA A 167 -49.99 -45.50 -16.68
N CYS A 168 -48.95 -45.25 -17.48
CA CYS A 168 -48.11 -46.29 -18.08
C CYS A 168 -46.66 -46.31 -17.54
N HIS A 169 -46.16 -45.18 -17.02
CA HIS A 169 -44.81 -45.02 -16.45
C HIS A 169 -44.84 -44.71 -14.95
N ASN A 170 -45.77 -45.34 -14.22
CA ASN A 170 -46.01 -45.14 -12.79
C ASN A 170 -44.72 -45.16 -11.93
N GLU A 171 -43.82 -46.11 -12.18
CA GLU A 171 -42.56 -46.26 -11.46
C GLU A 171 -41.66 -45.02 -11.45
N LYS A 172 -41.73 -44.19 -12.50
CA LYS A 172 -40.88 -43.00 -12.66
C LYS A 172 -41.32 -41.84 -11.74
N THR A 173 -42.42 -42.00 -11.01
CA THR A 173 -42.95 -41.02 -10.03
C THR A 173 -42.45 -41.23 -8.60
N ARG A 174 -41.75 -42.34 -8.31
CA ARG A 174 -41.36 -42.76 -6.94
C ARG A 174 -40.36 -41.84 -6.21
N GLY A 175 -39.88 -40.78 -6.86
CA GLY A 175 -39.06 -39.75 -6.24
C GLY A 175 -37.61 -40.16 -5.90
N PRO A 176 -36.83 -39.25 -5.27
CA PRO A 176 -35.37 -39.38 -5.19
C PRO A 176 -34.85 -40.56 -4.39
N GLU A 177 -35.59 -41.01 -3.38
CA GLU A 177 -35.25 -42.18 -2.57
C GLU A 177 -35.20 -43.44 -3.43
N ALA A 178 -36.15 -43.59 -4.36
CA ALA A 178 -36.19 -44.64 -5.37
C ALA A 178 -35.37 -44.33 -6.64
N GLY A 179 -34.57 -43.26 -6.65
CA GLY A 179 -33.70 -42.90 -7.77
C GLY A 179 -34.37 -42.12 -8.92
N PHE A 180 -35.52 -41.48 -8.70
CA PHE A 180 -36.24 -40.70 -9.73
C PHE A 180 -36.35 -39.20 -9.38
N HIS A 181 -36.16 -38.34 -10.36
CA HIS A 181 -36.30 -36.89 -10.19
C HIS A 181 -37.73 -36.54 -9.74
N PRO A 182 -37.92 -35.62 -8.77
CA PRO A 182 -39.24 -35.32 -8.26
C PRO A 182 -40.15 -34.72 -9.34
N VAL A 183 -41.38 -35.22 -9.37
CA VAL A 183 -42.53 -34.64 -10.08
C VAL A 183 -43.61 -34.27 -9.05
N ASN A 184 -44.67 -33.58 -9.48
CA ASN A 184 -45.77 -33.09 -8.63
C ASN A 184 -45.30 -32.10 -7.53
N LYS A 185 -44.12 -31.47 -7.71
CA LYS A 185 -43.60 -30.37 -6.88
C LYS A 185 -43.71 -29.05 -7.62
N LYS A 186 -44.09 -27.98 -6.92
CA LYS A 186 -44.07 -26.61 -7.46
C LYS A 186 -42.62 -26.10 -7.45
N PRO A 187 -42.09 -25.56 -8.55
CA PRO A 187 -40.76 -24.94 -8.54
C PRO A 187 -40.82 -23.61 -7.78
N GLU A 188 -39.73 -23.23 -7.12
CA GLU A 188 -39.67 -22.01 -6.29
C GLU A 188 -39.83 -20.74 -7.15
N ASN A 189 -39.15 -20.72 -8.31
CA ASN A 189 -39.32 -19.73 -9.36
C ASN A 189 -39.99 -20.38 -10.59
N ARG A 190 -40.49 -19.56 -11.53
CA ARG A 190 -40.98 -20.05 -12.83
C ARG A 190 -39.91 -19.82 -13.92
N PRO A 191 -39.21 -20.87 -14.39
CA PRO A 191 -38.32 -20.81 -15.54
C PRO A 191 -38.96 -20.27 -16.82
N ALA A 192 -38.19 -19.48 -17.58
CA ALA A 192 -38.54 -19.03 -18.93
C ALA A 192 -38.74 -20.19 -19.93
N LEU A 193 -38.27 -21.41 -19.60
CA LEU A 193 -38.56 -22.63 -20.35
C LEU A 193 -40.07 -22.85 -20.55
N PHE A 194 -40.88 -22.48 -19.55
CA PHE A 194 -42.33 -22.65 -19.54
C PHE A 194 -43.11 -21.57 -20.28
N ASP A 195 -42.43 -20.56 -20.83
CA ASP A 195 -43.06 -19.52 -21.67
C ASP A 195 -43.11 -19.95 -23.15
N THR A 196 -42.63 -21.16 -23.44
CA THR A 196 -42.77 -21.83 -24.74
C THR A 196 -43.91 -22.85 -24.71
N THR A 197 -44.50 -23.15 -25.88
CA THR A 197 -45.56 -24.17 -26.01
C THR A 197 -45.08 -25.61 -25.80
N ALA A 198 -43.75 -25.83 -25.74
CA ALA A 198 -43.12 -27.15 -25.69
C ALA A 198 -43.05 -27.74 -24.27
N ALA A 199 -42.79 -26.90 -23.25
CA ALA A 199 -42.68 -27.34 -21.86
C ALA A 199 -43.88 -26.85 -21.05
N LYS A 200 -44.51 -27.73 -20.27
CA LYS A 200 -45.76 -27.43 -19.56
C LYS A 200 -45.66 -27.76 -18.08
N LEU A 201 -46.23 -26.88 -17.26
CA LEU A 201 -46.59 -27.17 -15.88
C LEU A 201 -48.04 -27.68 -15.84
N SER A 202 -48.37 -28.38 -14.75
CA SER A 202 -49.76 -28.67 -14.36
C SER A 202 -50.60 -27.42 -14.15
N ASN A 203 -51.92 -27.59 -14.01
CA ASN A 203 -52.88 -26.52 -13.77
C ASN A 203 -52.55 -25.67 -12.53
N ASP A 204 -51.99 -26.27 -11.47
CA ASP A 204 -51.60 -25.59 -10.23
C ASP A 204 -50.11 -25.20 -10.18
N GLY A 205 -49.40 -25.32 -11.30
CA GLY A 205 -48.02 -24.86 -11.48
C GLY A 205 -46.94 -25.82 -10.99
N LYS A 206 -47.24 -27.10 -10.76
CA LYS A 206 -46.25 -28.15 -10.45
C LYS A 206 -45.56 -28.71 -11.69
N ILE A 207 -44.32 -29.16 -11.50
CA ILE A 207 -43.52 -29.95 -12.46
C ILE A 207 -44.21 -31.29 -12.73
N THR A 208 -44.37 -31.64 -14.01
CA THR A 208 -44.92 -32.93 -14.47
C THR A 208 -43.96 -33.56 -15.49
N CYS A 209 -44.28 -34.75 -15.99
CA CYS A 209 -43.55 -35.35 -17.13
C CYS A 209 -43.47 -34.39 -18.33
N GLN A 210 -44.51 -33.59 -18.56
CA GLN A 210 -44.59 -32.61 -19.66
C GLN A 210 -43.76 -31.33 -19.43
N SER A 211 -43.16 -31.17 -18.24
CA SER A 211 -42.21 -30.10 -17.97
C SER A 211 -40.83 -30.37 -18.58
N CYS A 212 -40.50 -31.64 -18.83
CA CYS A 212 -39.21 -32.07 -19.37
C CYS A 212 -39.33 -32.83 -20.71
N HIS A 213 -40.45 -33.52 -20.95
CA HIS A 213 -40.70 -34.30 -22.17
C HIS A 213 -41.90 -33.78 -22.96
N SER A 214 -41.80 -33.69 -24.28
CA SER A 214 -42.94 -33.43 -25.17
C SER A 214 -43.24 -34.67 -26.02
N PRO A 215 -44.44 -35.27 -25.95
CA PRO A 215 -44.77 -36.48 -26.71
C PRO A 215 -44.81 -36.23 -28.23
N HIS A 216 -45.05 -34.99 -28.65
CA HIS A 216 -44.96 -34.54 -30.04
C HIS A 216 -44.05 -33.30 -30.13
N PHE A 217 -43.34 -33.12 -31.24
CA PHE A 217 -42.51 -31.92 -31.47
C PHE A 217 -41.43 -31.66 -30.40
N ALA A 218 -40.87 -32.70 -29.77
CA ALA A 218 -39.73 -32.50 -28.89
C ALA A 218 -38.52 -31.96 -29.67
N LYS A 219 -37.69 -31.17 -29.00
CA LYS A 219 -36.55 -30.47 -29.62
C LYS A 219 -35.27 -31.32 -29.64
N ALA A 220 -35.26 -32.44 -28.92
CA ALA A 220 -34.12 -33.34 -28.82
C ALA A 220 -34.55 -34.79 -28.52
N ASP A 221 -33.56 -35.68 -28.58
CA ASP A 221 -33.68 -37.09 -28.21
C ASP A 221 -34.33 -37.34 -26.85
N LYS A 222 -34.87 -38.56 -26.69
CA LYS A 222 -35.65 -38.98 -25.50
C LYS A 222 -36.80 -38.02 -25.17
N LEU A 223 -37.37 -37.41 -26.22
CA LEU A 223 -38.52 -36.51 -26.18
C LEU A 223 -38.28 -35.21 -25.40
N LEU A 224 -37.03 -34.76 -25.22
CA LEU A 224 -36.76 -33.59 -24.38
C LEU A 224 -37.26 -32.28 -25.00
N VAL A 225 -37.86 -31.42 -24.17
CA VAL A 225 -38.38 -30.09 -24.56
C VAL A 225 -37.28 -29.11 -25.01
N THR A 226 -36.03 -29.39 -24.65
CA THR A 226 -34.81 -28.70 -25.06
C THR A 226 -33.62 -29.68 -25.05
N PRO A 227 -32.57 -29.50 -25.87
CA PRO A 227 -31.31 -30.21 -25.70
C PRO A 227 -30.74 -30.07 -24.28
N ASN A 228 -30.03 -31.10 -23.81
CA ASN A 228 -29.38 -31.12 -22.48
C ASN A 228 -27.90 -31.57 -22.53
N ASP A 229 -27.27 -31.49 -23.70
CA ASP A 229 -25.86 -31.82 -23.93
C ASP A 229 -24.89 -30.87 -23.21
N ARG A 230 -25.37 -29.68 -22.80
CA ARG A 230 -24.69 -28.70 -21.93
C ARG A 230 -25.55 -28.35 -20.71
N SER A 231 -26.22 -29.34 -20.11
CA SER A 231 -27.03 -29.15 -18.89
C SER A 231 -28.15 -28.10 -19.00
N GLN A 232 -28.58 -27.69 -20.21
CA GLN A 232 -29.47 -26.54 -20.42
C GLN A 232 -30.85 -26.76 -19.78
N LEU A 233 -31.39 -27.99 -19.83
CA LEU A 233 -32.65 -28.33 -19.17
C LEU A 233 -32.49 -28.24 -17.65
N CYS A 234 -31.42 -28.80 -17.08
CA CYS A 234 -31.15 -28.73 -15.64
C CYS A 234 -30.98 -27.28 -15.17
N GLY A 235 -30.15 -26.50 -15.85
CA GLY A 235 -29.85 -25.10 -15.51
C GLY A 235 -31.02 -24.14 -15.71
N SER A 236 -32.07 -24.53 -16.44
CA SER A 236 -33.30 -23.74 -16.53
C SER A 236 -34.07 -23.68 -15.21
N CYS A 237 -33.95 -24.71 -14.36
CA CYS A 237 -34.64 -24.83 -13.07
C CYS A 237 -33.69 -24.76 -11.86
N HIS A 238 -32.40 -25.03 -12.07
CA HIS A 238 -31.34 -25.03 -11.06
C HIS A 238 -30.24 -24.03 -11.45
N ASP A 239 -30.66 -22.80 -11.76
CA ASP A 239 -29.80 -21.68 -12.13
C ASP A 239 -28.83 -21.31 -10.99
N ASP A 240 -29.30 -21.42 -9.74
CA ASP A 240 -28.53 -21.27 -8.49
C ASP A 240 -27.23 -22.08 -8.39
N ARG A 241 -27.11 -23.16 -9.16
CA ARG A 241 -25.95 -24.06 -9.18
C ARG A 241 -25.39 -24.35 -10.58
N ALA A 242 -25.96 -23.75 -11.63
CA ALA A 242 -25.57 -23.95 -13.04
C ALA A 242 -24.30 -23.18 -13.44
N ALA A 243 -23.21 -23.37 -12.70
CA ALA A 243 -21.95 -22.65 -12.90
C ALA A 243 -21.19 -23.15 -14.14
N THR A 244 -21.32 -22.45 -15.28
CA THR A 244 -20.73 -22.83 -16.57
C THR A 244 -19.23 -22.52 -16.74
N SER A 245 -18.55 -22.09 -15.68
CA SER A 245 -17.13 -21.73 -15.71
C SER A 245 -16.51 -21.74 -14.31
N MET A 246 -15.18 -21.87 -14.21
CA MET A 246 -14.46 -21.78 -12.93
C MET A 246 -14.76 -20.49 -12.15
N ALA A 247 -14.92 -19.36 -12.87
CA ALA A 247 -15.22 -18.05 -12.29
C ALA A 247 -16.66 -17.96 -11.74
N SER A 248 -17.65 -18.49 -12.46
CA SER A 248 -19.02 -18.60 -11.93
C SER A 248 -19.08 -19.57 -10.75
N ALA A 249 -18.41 -20.72 -10.84
CA ALA A 249 -18.34 -21.74 -9.78
C ALA A 249 -17.76 -21.21 -8.47
N ALA A 250 -16.71 -20.37 -8.55
CA ALA A 250 -16.14 -19.70 -7.38
C ALA A 250 -17.15 -18.74 -6.71
N ARG A 251 -17.89 -17.95 -7.50
CA ARG A 251 -18.89 -16.98 -7.00
C ARG A 251 -20.18 -17.64 -6.48
N MET A 252 -20.61 -18.74 -7.10
CA MET A 252 -21.81 -19.51 -6.74
C MET A 252 -21.51 -20.62 -5.72
N HIS A 253 -20.24 -20.78 -5.32
CA HIS A 253 -19.76 -21.75 -4.33
C HIS A 253 -20.20 -23.20 -4.61
N THR A 254 -20.16 -23.58 -5.89
CA THR A 254 -20.65 -24.85 -6.43
C THR A 254 -19.61 -25.50 -7.35
N HIS A 255 -19.78 -26.77 -7.70
CA HIS A 255 -18.95 -27.46 -8.68
C HIS A 255 -19.19 -26.88 -10.09
N PRO A 256 -18.14 -26.63 -10.90
CA PRO A 256 -18.30 -26.21 -12.28
C PRO A 256 -18.95 -27.32 -13.13
N VAL A 257 -19.82 -26.93 -14.05
CA VAL A 257 -20.39 -27.76 -15.11
C VAL A 257 -20.15 -27.09 -16.46
N ASN A 258 -20.35 -27.80 -17.56
CA ASN A 258 -20.02 -27.38 -18.92
C ASN A 258 -18.53 -26.99 -19.12
N VAL A 259 -17.63 -27.51 -18.28
CA VAL A 259 -16.18 -27.28 -18.34
C VAL A 259 -15.47 -28.61 -18.65
N ILE A 260 -14.51 -28.58 -19.58
CA ILE A 260 -13.63 -29.73 -19.88
C ILE A 260 -12.58 -29.86 -18.76
N PRO A 261 -12.46 -31.02 -18.09
CA PRO A 261 -11.51 -31.20 -17.00
C PRO A 261 -10.08 -31.38 -17.52
N ASP A 262 -9.15 -30.54 -17.05
CA ASP A 262 -7.72 -30.58 -17.37
C ASP A 262 -6.87 -31.32 -16.30
N GLN A 263 -7.36 -31.34 -15.06
CA GLN A 263 -6.65 -31.85 -13.88
C GLN A 263 -7.34 -33.06 -13.23
N ALA A 264 -8.43 -33.56 -13.83
CA ALA A 264 -9.23 -34.70 -13.39
C ALA A 264 -9.64 -35.54 -14.62
N ARG A 265 -9.99 -36.82 -14.40
CA ARG A 265 -10.57 -37.70 -15.45
C ARG A 265 -11.83 -38.33 -14.90
N VAL A 266 -12.91 -38.35 -15.68
CA VAL A 266 -14.07 -39.19 -15.38
C VAL A 266 -13.75 -40.62 -15.81
N PRO A 267 -13.64 -41.59 -14.88
CA PRO A 267 -13.34 -42.98 -15.21
C PRO A 267 -14.50 -43.65 -15.94
N ASP A 268 -14.18 -44.64 -16.77
CA ASP A 268 -15.16 -45.33 -17.61
C ASP A 268 -16.17 -46.14 -16.79
N ALA A 269 -15.77 -46.65 -15.61
CA ALA A 269 -16.65 -47.28 -14.63
C ALA A 269 -17.79 -46.36 -14.10
N LEU A 270 -17.65 -45.03 -14.17
CA LEU A 270 -18.78 -44.11 -13.89
C LEU A 270 -19.71 -43.99 -15.11
N LYS A 271 -19.16 -44.04 -16.33
CA LYS A 271 -19.96 -44.01 -17.58
C LYS A 271 -20.83 -45.27 -17.70
N GLU A 272 -20.28 -46.42 -17.34
CA GLU A 272 -21.01 -47.70 -17.23
C GLU A 272 -22.20 -47.60 -16.25
N LYS A 273 -22.04 -46.85 -15.15
CA LYS A 273 -23.13 -46.53 -14.19
C LYS A 273 -24.07 -45.41 -14.67
N GLY A 274 -23.90 -44.91 -15.89
CA GLY A 274 -24.78 -43.94 -16.53
C GLY A 274 -24.30 -42.48 -16.47
N ALA A 275 -23.07 -42.20 -16.03
CA ALA A 275 -22.48 -40.87 -16.12
C ALA A 275 -22.32 -40.43 -17.58
N LYS A 276 -22.79 -39.22 -17.90
CA LYS A 276 -22.69 -38.62 -19.24
C LYS A 276 -21.76 -37.43 -19.25
N LEU A 277 -21.06 -37.24 -20.36
CA LEU A 277 -20.31 -36.03 -20.68
C LEU A 277 -21.00 -35.31 -21.85
N ALA A 278 -20.69 -34.03 -22.03
CA ALA A 278 -20.97 -33.33 -23.27
C ALA A 278 -20.18 -33.96 -24.45
N PRO A 279 -20.55 -33.71 -25.72
CA PRO A 279 -19.86 -34.28 -26.89
C PRO A 279 -18.36 -33.93 -26.99
N ASP A 280 -17.93 -32.82 -26.39
CA ASP A 280 -16.52 -32.38 -26.31
C ASP A 280 -15.78 -32.90 -25.05
N GLY A 281 -16.42 -33.76 -24.26
CA GLY A 281 -15.87 -34.29 -23.01
C GLY A 281 -16.08 -33.40 -21.78
N ALA A 282 -16.82 -32.29 -21.87
CA ALA A 282 -17.10 -31.46 -20.71
C ALA A 282 -17.97 -32.18 -19.65
N VAL A 283 -17.68 -31.92 -18.38
CA VAL A 283 -18.47 -32.40 -17.23
C VAL A 283 -19.80 -31.63 -17.20
N ILE A 284 -20.91 -32.34 -17.11
CA ILE A 284 -22.29 -31.80 -17.11
C ILE A 284 -23.02 -32.26 -15.85
N CYS A 285 -24.22 -31.74 -15.56
CA CYS A 285 -25.01 -32.21 -14.41
C CYS A 285 -25.23 -33.73 -14.46
N GLN A 286 -25.38 -34.30 -15.67
CA GLN A 286 -25.55 -35.74 -15.87
C GLN A 286 -24.26 -36.57 -15.77
N THR A 287 -23.11 -35.96 -15.46
CA THR A 287 -21.87 -36.69 -15.11
C THR A 287 -21.96 -37.24 -13.69
N CYS A 288 -22.59 -36.50 -12.77
CA CYS A 288 -22.77 -36.92 -11.39
C CYS A 288 -24.20 -37.41 -11.11
N HIS A 289 -25.21 -36.85 -11.79
CA HIS A 289 -26.62 -37.16 -11.52
C HIS A 289 -27.30 -37.96 -12.64
N LYS A 290 -28.29 -38.77 -12.29
CA LYS A 290 -29.17 -39.48 -13.24
C LYS A 290 -30.63 -39.11 -12.95
N PRO A 291 -31.38 -38.44 -13.86
CA PRO A 291 -32.75 -38.02 -13.56
C PRO A 291 -33.74 -39.18 -13.33
N HIS A 292 -33.50 -40.36 -13.90
CA HIS A 292 -34.32 -41.55 -13.71
C HIS A 292 -33.39 -42.75 -13.44
N GLU A 293 -33.78 -43.67 -12.56
CA GLU A 293 -32.98 -44.84 -12.15
C GLU A 293 -31.56 -44.48 -11.67
N ALA A 294 -31.41 -43.38 -10.94
CA ALA A 294 -30.20 -43.13 -10.15
C ALA A 294 -30.03 -44.19 -9.06
N GLN A 295 -28.86 -44.21 -8.42
CA GLN A 295 -28.69 -45.06 -7.24
C GLN A 295 -29.65 -44.59 -6.12
N PRO A 296 -30.49 -45.48 -5.56
CA PRO A 296 -31.39 -45.17 -4.45
C PRO A 296 -30.68 -44.49 -3.27
N GLU A 297 -31.41 -43.65 -2.53
CA GLU A 297 -30.93 -42.92 -1.35
C GLU A 297 -29.73 -41.96 -1.54
N THR A 298 -29.19 -41.80 -2.76
CA THR A 298 -27.98 -40.96 -2.99
C THR A 298 -28.25 -39.50 -3.36
N GLY A 299 -29.51 -39.07 -3.46
CA GLY A 299 -29.84 -37.75 -4.00
C GLY A 299 -29.62 -37.67 -5.53
N LEU A 300 -30.08 -38.70 -6.24
CA LEU A 300 -30.00 -38.85 -7.69
C LEU A 300 -28.58 -39.01 -8.26
N LEU A 301 -27.60 -39.52 -7.51
CA LEU A 301 -26.25 -39.74 -8.03
C LEU A 301 -26.16 -41.02 -8.90
N VAL A 302 -25.20 -41.04 -9.82
CA VAL A 302 -24.81 -42.24 -10.59
C VAL A 302 -24.07 -43.28 -9.75
N ALA A 303 -23.51 -42.87 -8.60
CA ALA A 303 -22.82 -43.73 -7.65
C ALA A 303 -22.82 -43.09 -6.25
N ASP A 304 -22.76 -43.94 -5.21
CA ASP A 304 -22.58 -43.53 -3.81
C ASP A 304 -21.29 -42.70 -3.62
N ASN A 305 -21.35 -41.70 -2.73
CA ASN A 305 -20.24 -40.82 -2.36
C ASN A 305 -19.88 -40.90 -0.86
N LYS A 306 -20.26 -41.98 -0.16
CA LYS A 306 -19.68 -42.32 1.16
C LYS A 306 -18.15 -42.26 1.10
N GLN A 307 -17.54 -41.73 2.16
CA GLN A 307 -16.09 -41.53 2.26
C GLN A 307 -15.46 -40.71 1.11
N SER A 308 -16.21 -39.83 0.44
CA SER A 308 -15.73 -39.02 -0.70
C SER A 308 -15.36 -39.85 -1.96
N ALA A 309 -15.85 -41.08 -2.11
CA ALA A 309 -15.47 -42.00 -3.20
C ALA A 309 -15.60 -41.38 -4.60
N LEU A 310 -16.72 -40.72 -4.90
CA LEU A 310 -16.97 -40.08 -6.20
C LEU A 310 -16.01 -38.91 -6.47
N CYS A 311 -15.63 -38.17 -5.42
CA CYS A 311 -14.63 -37.11 -5.51
C CYS A 311 -13.24 -37.70 -5.82
N GLU A 312 -12.86 -38.77 -5.14
CA GLU A 312 -11.57 -39.44 -5.31
C GLU A 312 -11.42 -40.08 -6.70
N ASP A 313 -12.49 -40.63 -7.28
CA ASP A 313 -12.51 -41.22 -8.63
C ASP A 313 -12.11 -40.23 -9.73
N CYS A 314 -12.56 -38.98 -9.63
CA CYS A 314 -12.17 -37.91 -10.54
C CYS A 314 -10.85 -37.22 -10.13
N HIS A 315 -10.67 -36.91 -8.84
CA HIS A 315 -9.55 -36.12 -8.31
C HIS A 315 -8.43 -36.99 -7.71
N GLN A 316 -7.90 -37.90 -8.52
CA GLN A 316 -6.96 -38.93 -8.08
C GLN A 316 -5.67 -38.38 -7.43
N LYS A 317 -5.19 -37.20 -7.86
CA LYS A 317 -4.00 -36.56 -7.26
C LYS A 317 -4.24 -36.10 -5.83
N GLN A 318 -5.47 -35.71 -5.49
CA GLN A 318 -5.85 -35.17 -4.19
C GLN A 318 -6.07 -36.25 -3.12
N ARG A 319 -6.27 -37.53 -3.52
CA ARG A 319 -6.34 -38.71 -2.61
C ARG A 319 -5.17 -38.81 -1.62
N ARG A 320 -4.04 -38.17 -1.94
CA ARG A 320 -2.84 -38.07 -1.09
C ARG A 320 -3.09 -37.44 0.27
N ILE A 321 -4.16 -36.66 0.41
CA ILE A 321 -4.63 -36.10 1.69
C ILE A 321 -4.91 -37.19 2.73
N GLY A 322 -5.43 -38.35 2.30
CA GLY A 322 -5.85 -39.43 3.18
C GLY A 322 -4.68 -40.05 3.94
N GLY A 323 -4.78 -40.11 5.27
CA GLY A 323 -3.68 -40.53 6.15
C GLY A 323 -2.67 -39.43 6.51
N GLY A 324 -2.88 -38.18 6.04
CA GLY A 324 -2.02 -37.04 6.31
C GLY A 324 -2.49 -36.15 7.47
N LYS A 325 -1.69 -35.14 7.87
CA LYS A 325 -2.06 -34.14 8.90
C LYS A 325 -3.29 -33.26 8.57
N HIS A 326 -3.82 -33.33 7.35
CA HIS A 326 -5.08 -32.66 6.95
C HIS A 326 -6.22 -33.66 6.67
N ASP A 327 -6.01 -34.96 6.92
CA ASP A 327 -7.11 -35.92 6.96
C ASP A 327 -7.88 -35.73 8.27
N MET A 328 -8.95 -34.93 8.23
CA MET A 328 -9.68 -34.54 9.44
C MET A 328 -10.28 -35.75 10.19
N ARG A 329 -10.43 -36.92 9.56
CA ARG A 329 -10.80 -38.18 10.22
C ARG A 329 -9.79 -38.63 11.28
N LEU A 330 -8.53 -38.19 11.16
CA LEU A 330 -7.43 -38.53 12.07
C LEU A 330 -7.07 -37.40 13.04
N VAL A 331 -7.66 -36.21 12.86
CA VAL A 331 -7.31 -35.00 13.62
C VAL A 331 -8.47 -34.55 14.50
N GLU A 332 -9.68 -34.41 13.93
CA GLU A 332 -10.91 -34.01 14.63
C GLU A 332 -12.10 -34.72 13.96
N ALA A 333 -12.27 -36.02 14.24
CA ALA A 333 -13.20 -36.90 13.51
C ALA A 333 -14.68 -36.46 13.60
N ASP A 334 -15.06 -35.92 14.76
CA ASP A 334 -16.40 -35.41 15.06
C ASP A 334 -16.66 -34.01 14.49
N SER A 335 -15.65 -33.37 13.87
CA SER A 335 -15.84 -32.06 13.25
C SER A 335 -16.91 -32.13 12.15
N ILE A 336 -17.83 -31.18 12.18
CA ILE A 336 -18.88 -31.06 11.16
C ILE A 336 -18.49 -30.05 10.09
N ASN A 337 -18.99 -30.27 8.88
CA ASN A 337 -18.97 -29.28 7.80
C ASN A 337 -20.25 -28.43 7.81
N ILE A 338 -20.32 -27.44 6.91
CA ILE A 338 -21.44 -26.50 6.82
C ILE A 338 -22.79 -27.14 6.44
N ARG A 339 -22.76 -28.35 5.87
CA ARG A 339 -23.96 -29.18 5.61
C ARG A 339 -24.35 -30.05 6.81
N LYS A 340 -23.76 -29.80 8.00
CA LYS A 340 -23.94 -30.56 9.25
C LYS A 340 -23.54 -32.04 9.14
N GLN A 341 -22.68 -32.39 8.18
CA GLN A 341 -22.15 -33.75 8.03
C GLN A 341 -20.85 -33.87 8.83
N THR A 342 -20.70 -34.94 9.61
CA THR A 342 -19.42 -35.29 10.24
C THR A 342 -18.41 -35.74 9.17
N VAL A 343 -17.11 -35.55 9.42
CA VAL A 343 -16.08 -36.06 8.50
C VAL A 343 -16.14 -37.59 8.40
N ALA A 344 -16.53 -38.28 9.48
CA ALA A 344 -16.77 -39.72 9.46
C ALA A 344 -17.84 -40.14 8.44
N ALA A 345 -18.90 -39.35 8.23
CA ALA A 345 -19.95 -39.65 7.24
C ALA A 345 -19.54 -39.24 5.81
N GLY A 346 -19.00 -38.03 5.63
CA GLY A 346 -18.71 -37.47 4.30
C GLY A 346 -17.34 -37.85 3.70
N GLY A 347 -16.38 -38.30 4.51
CA GLY A 347 -15.01 -38.59 4.10
C GLY A 347 -14.06 -37.39 4.10
N ALA A 348 -12.77 -37.65 3.85
CA ALA A 348 -11.70 -36.65 4.01
C ALA A 348 -11.90 -35.38 3.16
N CYS A 349 -12.41 -35.50 1.93
CA CYS A 349 -12.65 -34.33 1.09
C CYS A 349 -13.80 -33.45 1.62
N SER A 350 -14.84 -34.08 2.19
CA SER A 350 -16.04 -33.37 2.68
C SER A 350 -15.80 -32.41 3.84
N ALA A 351 -14.67 -32.56 4.54
CA ALA A 351 -14.24 -31.66 5.62
C ALA A 351 -13.82 -30.27 5.11
N CYS A 352 -13.50 -30.17 3.82
CA CYS A 352 -12.97 -28.97 3.15
C CYS A 352 -13.78 -28.58 1.91
N HIS A 353 -14.43 -29.53 1.21
CA HIS A 353 -15.13 -29.31 -0.06
C HIS A 353 -16.53 -29.95 -0.08
N VAL A 354 -17.57 -29.18 -0.42
CA VAL A 354 -18.96 -29.65 -0.58
C VAL A 354 -19.53 -29.20 -1.94
N PRO A 355 -19.81 -30.11 -2.91
CA PRO A 355 -20.11 -29.75 -4.30
C PRO A 355 -21.18 -28.68 -4.55
N HIS A 356 -22.11 -28.50 -3.62
CA HIS A 356 -23.10 -27.42 -3.62
C HIS A 356 -23.21 -26.84 -2.20
N GLN A 357 -23.69 -25.59 -2.09
CA GLN A 357 -23.87 -24.87 -0.82
C GLN A 357 -22.56 -24.68 0.00
N GLY A 358 -21.42 -24.52 -0.69
CA GLY A 358 -20.18 -24.08 -0.05
C GLY A 358 -20.19 -22.59 0.33
N LYS A 359 -19.11 -22.12 0.96
CA LYS A 359 -18.88 -20.70 1.28
C LYS A 359 -17.51 -20.25 0.81
N GLY A 360 -17.46 -19.66 -0.38
CA GLY A 360 -16.23 -19.20 -1.02
C GLY A 360 -15.72 -20.11 -2.15
N PRO A 361 -14.53 -19.82 -2.69
CA PRO A 361 -13.96 -20.55 -3.81
C PRO A 361 -13.70 -22.02 -3.50
N LYS A 362 -13.65 -22.83 -4.55
CA LYS A 362 -13.42 -24.28 -4.45
C LYS A 362 -14.42 -24.99 -3.52
N MET A 363 -15.68 -24.55 -3.50
CA MET A 363 -16.76 -25.26 -2.79
C MET A 363 -16.48 -25.40 -1.28
N TRP A 364 -15.87 -24.39 -0.65
CA TRP A 364 -15.33 -24.54 0.71
C TRP A 364 -16.41 -24.91 1.73
N ALA A 365 -16.13 -25.91 2.56
CA ALA A 365 -17.12 -26.59 3.40
C ALA A 365 -17.29 -26.01 4.81
N ARG A 366 -16.75 -24.81 5.05
CA ARG A 366 -16.75 -24.08 6.34
C ARG A 366 -16.94 -22.59 6.04
N GLU A 367 -17.29 -21.79 7.04
CA GLU A 367 -17.24 -20.32 6.87
C GLU A 367 -15.77 -19.86 6.73
N PRO A 368 -15.43 -18.95 5.78
CA PRO A 368 -14.08 -18.43 5.64
C PRO A 368 -13.59 -17.63 6.86
N GLY A 369 -12.29 -17.70 7.15
CA GLY A 369 -11.62 -16.92 8.21
C GLY A 369 -11.41 -15.45 7.87
N SER A 370 -10.74 -14.71 8.76
CA SER A 370 -10.71 -13.25 8.81
C SER A 370 -9.92 -12.53 7.70
N SER A 371 -9.34 -13.25 6.74
CA SER A 371 -8.51 -12.67 5.68
C SER A 371 -9.34 -12.07 4.54
N ARG A 372 -8.90 -10.92 4.02
CA ARG A 372 -9.44 -10.30 2.80
C ARG A 372 -8.96 -10.99 1.51
N ASP A 373 -7.88 -11.76 1.57
CA ASP A 373 -7.47 -12.66 0.47
C ASP A 373 -8.30 -13.94 0.53
N ALA A 374 -9.06 -14.21 -0.53
CA ALA A 374 -10.07 -15.27 -0.56
C ALA A 374 -9.49 -16.69 -0.41
N MET A 375 -8.25 -16.94 -0.85
CA MET A 375 -7.59 -18.24 -0.64
C MET A 375 -7.04 -18.40 0.77
N ALA A 376 -6.44 -17.34 1.33
CA ALA A 376 -5.92 -17.36 2.69
C ALA A 376 -7.06 -17.47 3.73
N ALA A 377 -8.23 -16.89 3.43
CA ALA A 377 -9.44 -17.03 4.25
C ALA A 377 -9.87 -18.50 4.41
N LEU A 378 -9.70 -19.34 3.38
CA LEU A 378 -9.98 -20.77 3.49
C LEU A 378 -9.09 -21.42 4.54
N CYS A 379 -7.77 -21.22 4.46
CA CYS A 379 -6.81 -21.76 5.42
C CYS A 379 -7.07 -21.23 6.85
N LEU A 380 -7.34 -19.94 6.98
CA LEU A 380 -7.53 -19.30 8.27
C LEU A 380 -8.84 -19.69 8.98
N SER A 381 -9.86 -20.20 8.26
CA SER A 381 -11.05 -20.82 8.89
C SER A 381 -10.72 -21.96 9.87
N CYS A 382 -9.53 -22.57 9.74
CA CYS A 382 -9.00 -23.53 10.72
C CYS A 382 -7.79 -22.99 11.50
N HIS A 383 -6.93 -22.17 10.89
CA HIS A 383 -5.63 -21.75 11.46
C HIS A 383 -5.67 -20.46 12.31
N GLU A 384 -6.85 -20.07 12.78
CA GLU A 384 -7.08 -18.97 13.73
C GLU A 384 -7.15 -19.46 15.20
N PRO A 385 -7.11 -18.55 16.21
CA PRO A 385 -7.09 -18.93 17.64
C PRO A 385 -8.24 -19.83 18.10
N ASP A 386 -9.43 -19.66 17.53
CA ASP A 386 -10.62 -20.46 17.85
C ASP A 386 -10.90 -21.57 16.82
N GLY A 387 -10.04 -21.71 15.81
CA GLY A 387 -10.17 -22.70 14.74
C GLY A 387 -9.65 -24.10 15.11
N LEU A 388 -10.02 -25.09 14.30
CA LEU A 388 -9.62 -26.50 14.51
C LEU A 388 -8.09 -26.71 14.53
N ALA A 389 -7.33 -25.86 13.84
CA ALA A 389 -5.88 -25.90 13.77
C ALA A 389 -5.21 -24.81 14.63
N LYS A 390 -5.84 -24.35 15.72
CA LYS A 390 -5.32 -23.32 16.64
C LYS A 390 -3.93 -23.57 17.24
N LYS A 391 -3.40 -24.79 17.18
CA LYS A 391 -2.02 -25.14 17.56
C LYS A 391 -0.97 -24.78 16.48
N HIS A 392 -1.42 -24.43 15.26
CA HIS A 392 -0.59 -24.20 14.07
C HIS A 392 -0.93 -22.85 13.39
N GLN A 393 -1.09 -21.80 14.19
CA GLN A 393 -1.36 -20.45 13.70
C GLN A 393 -0.17 -19.84 12.95
N VAL A 394 -0.44 -18.88 12.06
CA VAL A 394 0.61 -18.10 11.39
C VAL A 394 1.18 -17.00 12.28
N GLY A 395 0.39 -16.40 13.18
CA GLY A 395 0.82 -15.30 14.05
C GLY A 395 0.89 -13.92 13.38
N ARG A 396 1.16 -12.87 14.17
CA ARG A 396 1.10 -11.46 13.75
C ARG A 396 2.18 -11.03 12.75
N TYR A 397 3.43 -11.48 12.96
CA TYR A 397 4.57 -11.08 12.14
C TYR A 397 4.91 -12.21 11.16
N SER A 398 4.21 -12.19 10.03
CA SER A 398 4.19 -13.29 9.06
C SER A 398 4.32 -12.78 7.63
N HIS A 399 4.60 -13.68 6.69
CA HIS A 399 4.69 -13.32 5.29
C HIS A 399 3.35 -12.78 4.79
N PRO A 400 3.32 -11.61 4.12
CA PRO A 400 2.07 -11.01 3.67
C PRO A 400 1.39 -11.86 2.59
N VAL A 401 0.06 -11.83 2.61
CA VAL A 401 -0.84 -12.42 1.60
C VAL A 401 -1.72 -11.34 0.98
N GLY A 402 -2.34 -11.62 -0.17
CA GLY A 402 -3.11 -10.63 -0.93
C GLY A 402 -2.25 -9.56 -1.60
N VAL A 403 -0.94 -9.79 -1.74
CA VAL A 403 0.00 -8.87 -2.40
C VAL A 403 0.19 -9.26 -3.86
N ASP A 404 0.06 -8.29 -4.76
CA ASP A 404 0.23 -8.51 -6.21
C ASP A 404 1.69 -8.80 -6.58
N ILE A 405 1.91 -9.88 -7.34
CA ILE A 405 3.23 -10.36 -7.76
C ILE A 405 3.93 -9.43 -8.76
N SER A 406 3.17 -8.63 -9.52
CA SER A 406 3.69 -7.75 -10.58
C SER A 406 4.71 -6.73 -10.07
N ARG A 407 4.67 -6.43 -8.76
CA ARG A 407 5.66 -5.63 -8.02
C ARG A 407 7.10 -6.14 -8.12
N LEU A 408 7.30 -7.41 -8.49
CA LEU A 408 8.64 -7.98 -8.73
C LEU A 408 9.19 -7.66 -10.13
N GLY A 409 8.37 -7.14 -11.05
CA GLY A 409 8.77 -6.79 -12.43
C GLY A 409 9.16 -7.99 -13.30
N ARG A 410 8.84 -9.22 -12.87
CA ARG A 410 9.21 -10.48 -13.54
C ARG A 410 8.25 -11.61 -13.19
N GLN A 411 8.20 -12.62 -14.06
CA GLN A 411 7.50 -13.87 -13.78
C GLN A 411 8.21 -14.69 -12.68
N VAL A 412 7.44 -15.48 -11.93
CA VAL A 412 7.90 -16.42 -10.91
C VAL A 412 7.37 -17.82 -11.17
N ASP A 413 8.13 -18.84 -10.76
CA ASP A 413 7.76 -20.25 -10.85
C ASP A 413 7.02 -20.71 -9.57
N LEU A 414 5.90 -20.04 -9.27
CA LEU A 414 4.96 -20.37 -8.20
C LEU A 414 3.53 -19.95 -8.62
N PRO A 415 2.47 -20.65 -8.17
CA PRO A 415 1.10 -20.29 -8.52
C PRO A 415 0.64 -19.00 -7.81
N THR A 416 0.15 -18.05 -8.59
CA THR A 416 -0.57 -16.85 -8.12
C THR A 416 -2.09 -17.07 -8.21
N TYR A 417 -2.86 -16.20 -7.55
CA TYR A 417 -4.31 -16.35 -7.44
C TYR A 417 -5.07 -15.06 -7.78
N SER A 418 -6.27 -15.18 -8.33
CA SER A 418 -7.19 -14.06 -8.53
C SER A 418 -7.80 -13.59 -7.20
N ARG A 419 -8.46 -12.43 -7.22
CA ARG A 419 -9.24 -11.93 -6.07
C ARG A 419 -10.36 -12.90 -5.65
N ASP A 420 -10.92 -13.64 -6.61
CA ASP A 420 -11.92 -14.70 -6.39
C ASP A 420 -11.30 -16.01 -5.86
N GLY A 421 -9.99 -16.06 -5.56
CA GLY A 421 -9.30 -17.23 -5.05
C GLY A 421 -9.08 -18.36 -6.07
N LEU A 422 -9.19 -18.08 -7.37
CA LEU A 422 -8.85 -19.04 -8.42
C LEU A 422 -7.36 -18.96 -8.75
N LYS A 423 -6.73 -20.10 -9.09
CA LYS A 423 -5.35 -20.10 -9.60
C LYS A 423 -5.30 -19.27 -10.89
N ALA A 424 -4.45 -18.25 -10.92
CA ALA A 424 -4.31 -17.36 -12.07
C ALA A 424 -3.64 -18.09 -13.25
N ILE A 425 -4.04 -17.72 -14.47
CA ILE A 425 -3.51 -18.33 -15.71
C ILE A 425 -2.10 -17.80 -16.02
N ASN A 426 -1.81 -16.55 -15.66
CA ASN A 426 -0.52 -15.90 -15.90
C ASN A 426 0.23 -15.65 -14.59
N ALA A 427 1.40 -16.28 -14.41
CA ALA A 427 2.23 -16.17 -13.21
C ALA A 427 2.99 -14.82 -13.06
N SER A 428 2.81 -13.88 -14.00
CA SER A 428 3.29 -12.49 -13.88
C SER A 428 2.25 -11.52 -13.29
N THR A 429 1.00 -11.98 -13.09
CA THR A 429 -0.08 -11.19 -12.48
C THR A 429 -0.83 -11.99 -11.41
N GLY A 430 -1.54 -11.28 -10.52
CA GLY A 430 -2.31 -11.88 -9.44
C GLY A 430 -1.59 -11.90 -8.09
N LEU A 431 -2.29 -12.43 -7.09
CA LEU A 431 -1.95 -12.31 -5.68
C LEU A 431 -1.12 -13.50 -5.17
N VAL A 432 -0.19 -13.20 -4.26
CA VAL A 432 0.48 -14.17 -3.40
C VAL A 432 -0.42 -14.50 -2.22
N THR A 433 -0.68 -15.78 -2.00
CA THR A 433 -1.52 -16.30 -0.90
C THR A 433 -0.85 -17.51 -0.23
N CYS A 434 -1.44 -18.05 0.85
CA CYS A 434 -0.93 -19.25 1.54
C CYS A 434 -0.69 -20.40 0.55
N ALA A 435 -1.62 -20.61 -0.39
CA ALA A 435 -1.56 -21.64 -1.41
C ALA A 435 -0.58 -21.34 -2.57
N SER A 436 0.12 -20.20 -2.57
CA SER A 436 1.26 -19.93 -3.46
C SER A 436 2.53 -20.66 -3.00
N CYS A 437 2.72 -20.78 -1.69
CA CYS A 437 3.84 -21.54 -1.10
C CYS A 437 3.44 -22.96 -0.71
N HIS A 438 2.19 -23.16 -0.26
CA HIS A 438 1.70 -24.45 0.22
C HIS A 438 0.77 -25.17 -0.78
N ASP A 439 0.78 -26.50 -0.76
CA ASP A 439 -0.26 -27.35 -1.30
C ASP A 439 -0.77 -28.30 -0.20
N PRO A 440 -2.02 -28.17 0.26
CA PRO A 440 -2.53 -29.03 1.34
C PRO A 440 -2.54 -30.52 0.98
N HIS A 441 -2.45 -30.90 -0.31
CA HIS A 441 -2.46 -32.29 -0.78
C HIS A 441 -1.06 -32.91 -0.95
N GLN A 442 0.02 -32.15 -0.77
CA GLN A 442 1.40 -32.63 -0.95
C GLN A 442 2.24 -32.23 0.25
N TRP A 443 2.62 -33.20 1.09
CA TRP A 443 3.42 -32.96 2.29
C TRP A 443 4.87 -32.51 2.01
N ASP A 444 5.55 -33.21 1.10
CA ASP A 444 6.96 -33.07 0.77
C ASP A 444 7.10 -32.89 -0.76
N PRO A 445 7.69 -31.79 -1.26
CA PRO A 445 7.85 -31.53 -2.68
C PRO A 445 8.96 -32.37 -3.34
N ALA A 446 9.94 -32.88 -2.58
CA ALA A 446 10.95 -33.82 -3.09
C ALA A 446 10.40 -35.25 -3.18
N HIS A 447 9.46 -35.61 -2.29
CA HIS A 447 8.81 -36.91 -2.27
C HIS A 447 7.27 -36.80 -2.29
N PRO A 448 6.64 -36.45 -3.43
CA PRO A 448 5.20 -36.13 -3.47
C PRO A 448 4.23 -37.26 -3.10
N ALA A 449 4.70 -38.50 -2.97
CA ALA A 449 3.94 -39.65 -2.48
C ALA A 449 4.06 -39.86 -0.95
N ARG A 450 5.03 -39.22 -0.28
CA ARG A 450 5.26 -39.33 1.16
C ARG A 450 4.12 -38.67 1.93
N LYS A 451 3.54 -39.40 2.87
CA LYS A 451 2.50 -38.93 3.78
C LYS A 451 3.09 -38.68 5.16
N ALA A 452 2.64 -37.63 5.85
CA ALA A 452 2.97 -37.37 7.24
C ALA A 452 1.74 -37.59 8.11
N ARG A 453 1.81 -38.59 9.00
CA ARG A 453 0.77 -38.85 10.00
C ARG A 453 0.74 -37.69 11.02
N PRO A 454 -0.38 -37.48 11.74
CA PRO A 454 -0.39 -36.64 12.93
C PRO A 454 0.80 -36.98 13.85
N GLY A 455 1.46 -35.96 14.40
CA GLY A 455 2.69 -36.12 15.21
C GLY A 455 4.01 -36.28 14.44
N THR A 456 4.02 -36.43 13.11
CA THR A 456 5.29 -36.39 12.33
C THR A 456 5.93 -35.00 12.41
N ASP A 457 7.24 -34.89 12.57
CA ASP A 457 7.93 -33.58 12.64
C ASP A 457 7.86 -32.76 11.34
N SER A 458 8.07 -31.46 11.49
CA SER A 458 7.98 -30.43 10.45
C SER A 458 9.29 -29.65 10.35
N ASP A 459 9.83 -29.48 9.15
CA ASP A 459 11.01 -28.65 8.87
C ASP A 459 10.83 -27.79 7.60
N ALA A 460 11.86 -27.02 7.24
CA ALA A 460 11.84 -26.08 6.12
C ALA A 460 11.83 -26.73 4.72
N SER A 461 12.03 -28.05 4.61
CA SER A 461 11.94 -28.80 3.35
C SER A 461 10.55 -29.37 3.06
N ASN A 462 9.75 -29.63 4.12
CA ASN A 462 8.44 -30.28 4.04
C ASN A 462 7.30 -29.34 4.48
N SER A 463 6.35 -29.77 5.32
CA SER A 463 5.26 -28.92 5.84
C SER A 463 4.35 -28.34 4.75
N PHE A 464 3.90 -29.22 3.85
CA PHE A 464 2.99 -28.90 2.75
C PHE A 464 3.54 -27.95 1.69
N LEU A 465 4.86 -27.81 1.56
CA LEU A 465 5.47 -26.88 0.61
C LEU A 465 5.38 -27.37 -0.85
N ARG A 466 5.23 -26.41 -1.76
CA ARG A 466 5.35 -26.63 -3.22
C ARG A 466 6.82 -26.76 -3.67
N LYS A 467 7.75 -26.19 -2.91
CA LYS A 467 9.18 -26.19 -3.16
C LYS A 467 9.93 -26.10 -1.83
N ALA A 468 10.92 -26.96 -1.64
CA ALA A 468 11.68 -27.02 -0.39
C ALA A 468 12.44 -25.70 -0.13
N ASN A 469 12.53 -25.31 1.14
CA ASN A 469 13.27 -24.14 1.61
C ASN A 469 14.42 -24.54 2.55
N GLY A 470 15.21 -25.54 2.13
CA GLY A 470 16.42 -25.97 2.84
C GLY A 470 17.58 -24.95 2.75
N PRO A 471 18.86 -25.38 2.91
CA PRO A 471 20.03 -24.48 2.96
C PRO A 471 20.05 -23.39 1.87
N ASP A 472 19.80 -23.77 0.63
CA ASP A 472 19.75 -22.89 -0.56
C ASP A 472 18.60 -21.88 -0.58
N SER A 473 17.67 -21.94 0.38
CA SER A 473 16.46 -21.09 0.47
C SER A 473 15.68 -21.04 -0.86
N ALA A 474 15.61 -22.18 -1.56
CA ALA A 474 15.21 -22.25 -2.97
C ALA A 474 13.77 -21.78 -3.24
N LEU A 475 12.88 -21.86 -2.25
CA LEU A 475 11.56 -21.24 -2.27
C LEU A 475 11.70 -19.70 -2.27
N CYS A 476 12.38 -19.11 -1.28
CA CYS A 476 12.57 -17.66 -1.16
C CYS A 476 13.25 -17.05 -2.40
N ARG A 477 14.28 -17.69 -2.96
CA ARG A 477 14.98 -17.23 -4.18
C ARG A 477 14.08 -17.11 -5.41
N THR A 478 12.97 -17.85 -5.44
CA THR A 478 12.02 -17.79 -6.56
C THR A 478 11.39 -16.39 -6.69
N CYS A 479 11.15 -15.71 -5.56
CA CYS A 479 10.59 -14.36 -5.49
C CYS A 479 11.63 -13.26 -5.18
N HIS A 480 12.60 -13.52 -4.30
CA HIS A 480 13.57 -12.52 -3.81
C HIS A 480 15.00 -12.74 -4.35
N LYS A 481 15.13 -12.92 -5.68
CA LYS A 481 16.41 -13.22 -6.34
C LYS A 481 17.47 -12.14 -6.10
N GLU A 482 17.05 -10.88 -6.07
CA GLU A 482 17.88 -9.70 -5.81
C GLU A 482 18.38 -9.56 -4.36
N LYS A 483 17.83 -10.36 -3.42
CA LYS A 483 18.28 -10.40 -2.02
C LYS A 483 19.31 -11.50 -1.75
N TRP A 484 19.63 -12.32 -2.76
CA TRP A 484 20.56 -13.42 -2.64
C TRP A 484 22.02 -13.00 -2.48
N THR A 485 22.36 -11.74 -2.76
CA THR A 485 23.70 -11.14 -2.53
C THR A 485 24.12 -11.07 -1.07
N VAL A 486 23.27 -11.51 -0.13
CA VAL A 486 23.66 -11.79 1.26
C VAL A 486 24.50 -13.07 1.41
N GLN A 487 24.40 -14.03 0.48
CA GLN A 487 25.18 -15.27 0.51
C GLN A 487 26.68 -14.96 0.42
N GLY A 488 27.47 -15.49 1.35
CA GLY A 488 28.89 -15.21 1.43
C GLY A 488 29.23 -13.76 1.76
N SER A 489 28.38 -13.08 2.54
CA SER A 489 28.70 -11.80 3.17
C SER A 489 28.85 -11.92 4.69
N GLU A 490 29.27 -10.86 5.37
CA GLU A 490 29.22 -10.74 6.85
C GLU A 490 27.84 -11.02 7.48
N HIS A 491 26.75 -11.00 6.70
CA HIS A 491 25.41 -11.36 7.15
C HIS A 491 25.02 -12.82 6.84
N ASP A 492 25.92 -13.61 6.24
CA ASP A 492 25.77 -15.05 6.05
C ASP A 492 26.08 -15.80 7.36
N LEU A 493 25.05 -15.97 8.19
CA LEU A 493 25.15 -16.66 9.47
C LEU A 493 25.54 -18.15 9.36
N ALA A 494 25.47 -18.77 8.16
CA ALA A 494 26.01 -20.11 7.96
C ALA A 494 27.55 -20.12 7.93
N LYS A 495 28.18 -18.96 7.67
CA LYS A 495 29.64 -18.75 7.76
C LYS A 495 30.04 -18.09 9.07
N MET A 496 29.44 -16.94 9.40
CA MET A 496 29.87 -16.11 10.53
C MET A 496 29.53 -16.70 11.89
N ALA A 497 28.37 -17.36 12.01
CA ALA A 497 27.91 -17.90 13.29
C ALA A 497 27.09 -19.21 13.11
N PRO A 498 27.70 -20.28 12.54
CA PRO A 498 26.99 -21.50 12.13
C PRO A 498 26.28 -22.23 13.28
N LYS A 499 26.78 -22.09 14.50
CA LYS A 499 26.18 -22.65 15.72
C LYS A 499 25.07 -21.76 16.32
N SER A 500 24.93 -20.52 15.87
CA SER A 500 23.89 -19.63 16.37
C SER A 500 22.51 -20.13 15.97
N ARG A 501 21.53 -19.94 16.86
CA ARG A 501 20.15 -20.38 16.65
C ARG A 501 19.21 -19.18 16.52
N ASN A 502 18.18 -19.31 15.69
CA ASN A 502 17.06 -18.38 15.64
C ASN A 502 16.11 -18.60 16.84
N ALA A 503 15.06 -17.80 16.97
CA ALA A 503 14.08 -17.89 18.07
C ALA A 503 13.19 -19.14 18.02
N HIS A 504 13.32 -19.99 17.00
CA HIS A 504 12.71 -21.32 16.90
C HIS A 504 13.73 -22.44 17.21
N GLY A 505 14.93 -22.09 17.69
CA GLY A 505 15.98 -23.03 18.04
C GLY A 505 16.73 -23.63 16.85
N GLN A 506 16.55 -23.12 15.62
CA GLN A 506 17.15 -23.68 14.41
C GLN A 506 18.48 -22.98 14.07
N THR A 507 19.49 -23.74 13.63
CA THR A 507 20.73 -23.17 13.04
C THR A 507 20.51 -22.78 11.57
N ALA A 508 21.45 -22.00 11.01
CA ALA A 508 21.41 -21.61 9.60
C ALA A 508 21.37 -22.79 8.62
N ALA A 509 21.97 -23.94 8.98
CA ALA A 509 21.89 -25.18 8.20
C ALA A 509 20.48 -25.82 8.22
N GLN A 510 19.70 -25.60 9.28
CA GLN A 510 18.35 -26.15 9.46
C GLN A 510 17.27 -25.23 8.89
N SER A 511 17.39 -23.92 9.07
CA SER A 511 16.42 -22.92 8.61
C SER A 511 16.72 -22.34 7.21
N GLY A 512 17.91 -22.61 6.68
CA GLY A 512 18.47 -21.95 5.50
C GLY A 512 18.99 -20.54 5.80
N LEU A 513 19.70 -19.99 4.81
CA LEU A 513 20.28 -18.63 4.84
C LEU A 513 19.26 -17.57 5.27
N CYS A 514 18.11 -17.52 4.59
CA CYS A 514 17.06 -16.55 4.91
C CYS A 514 16.39 -16.82 6.27
N GLY A 515 16.20 -18.09 6.66
CA GLY A 515 15.53 -18.47 7.92
C GLY A 515 16.29 -18.12 9.20
N SER A 516 17.58 -17.77 9.06
CA SER A 516 18.42 -17.28 10.16
C SER A 516 18.03 -15.85 10.62
N CYS A 517 17.34 -15.10 9.75
CA CYS A 517 16.92 -13.71 9.95
C CYS A 517 15.40 -13.50 9.74
N HIS A 518 14.76 -14.29 8.87
CA HIS A 518 13.35 -14.18 8.51
C HIS A 518 12.56 -15.47 8.78
N GLN A 519 11.62 -15.39 9.73
CA GLN A 519 10.76 -16.47 10.18
C GLN A 519 9.34 -16.25 9.65
N VAL A 520 9.00 -16.90 8.53
CA VAL A 520 7.77 -16.63 7.72
C VAL A 520 6.45 -16.72 8.47
N HIS A 521 6.38 -17.49 9.56
CA HIS A 521 5.24 -17.60 10.47
C HIS A 521 5.74 -17.47 11.91
N ASN A 522 5.04 -16.71 12.74
CA ASN A 522 5.34 -16.45 14.15
C ASN A 522 6.68 -15.74 14.41
N GLY A 523 7.09 -14.86 13.49
CA GLY A 523 8.23 -13.96 13.70
C GLY A 523 8.10 -13.14 14.99
N LYS A 524 9.23 -12.77 15.58
CA LYS A 524 9.31 -12.06 16.86
C LYS A 524 9.30 -10.53 16.72
N GLY A 525 9.28 -10.02 15.50
CA GLY A 525 9.24 -8.59 15.21
C GLY A 525 8.94 -8.26 13.75
N PRO A 526 8.91 -6.97 13.38
CA PRO A 526 8.63 -6.49 12.04
C PRO A 526 9.54 -7.12 10.98
N ARG A 527 9.08 -7.19 9.72
CA ARG A 527 9.80 -7.87 8.63
C ARG A 527 10.06 -9.36 8.90
N MET A 528 9.13 -10.02 9.62
CA MET A 528 9.20 -11.44 9.99
C MET A 528 10.47 -11.78 10.80
N TRP A 529 10.92 -10.92 11.72
CA TRP A 529 12.24 -11.09 12.31
C TRP A 529 12.37 -12.39 13.11
N ALA A 530 13.41 -13.17 12.84
CA ALA A 530 13.60 -14.53 13.38
C ALA A 530 14.25 -14.59 14.76
N ARG A 531 14.65 -13.45 15.36
CA ARG A 531 15.33 -13.37 16.66
C ARG A 531 14.53 -12.49 17.63
N ALA A 532 14.69 -12.71 18.94
CA ALA A 532 14.03 -11.87 19.94
C ALA A 532 14.50 -10.41 19.82
N ILE A 533 13.56 -9.47 19.87
CA ILE A 533 13.88 -8.03 19.90
C ILE A 533 14.28 -7.64 21.32
N PRO A 534 15.43 -6.96 21.55
CA PRO A 534 15.83 -6.53 22.89
C PRO A 534 14.78 -5.65 23.56
N LYS A 535 14.58 -5.83 24.88
CA LYS A 535 13.61 -5.05 25.65
C LYS A 535 14.01 -3.56 25.65
N GLY A 536 13.08 -2.69 25.26
CA GLY A 536 13.31 -1.25 25.16
C GLY A 536 13.89 -0.77 23.83
N ALA A 537 14.36 -1.66 22.95
CA ALA A 537 14.75 -1.27 21.59
C ALA A 537 13.50 -0.93 20.75
N SER A 538 13.61 0.07 19.87
CA SER A 538 12.50 0.44 18.98
C SER A 538 12.18 -0.68 17.99
N PRO A 539 10.93 -0.77 17.47
CA PRO A 539 10.58 -1.73 16.43
C PRO A 539 11.38 -1.57 15.12
N VAL A 540 11.99 -0.39 14.89
CA VAL A 540 12.78 -0.09 13.68
C VAL A 540 14.22 -0.59 13.82
N ALA A 541 14.88 -0.25 14.93
CA ALA A 541 16.29 -0.58 15.21
C ALA A 541 16.48 -1.95 15.86
N GLY A 542 15.50 -2.40 16.65
CA GLY A 542 15.52 -3.65 17.42
C GLY A 542 15.92 -4.92 16.64
N PRO A 543 15.53 -5.10 15.36
CA PRO A 543 16.02 -6.21 14.55
C PRO A 543 17.55 -6.23 14.43
N CYS A 544 18.17 -5.08 14.11
CA CYS A 544 19.63 -4.96 14.03
C CYS A 544 20.28 -5.13 15.40
N LEU A 545 19.74 -4.47 16.43
CA LEU A 545 20.24 -4.53 17.80
C LEU A 545 20.09 -5.91 18.45
N SER A 546 19.25 -6.82 17.91
CA SER A 546 19.20 -8.22 18.37
C SER A 546 20.47 -9.03 18.07
N CYS A 547 21.31 -8.54 17.15
CA CYS A 547 22.63 -9.11 16.83
C CYS A 547 23.77 -8.17 17.23
N HIS A 548 23.61 -6.86 16.99
CA HIS A 548 24.58 -5.81 17.30
C HIS A 548 24.38 -5.27 18.72
N ASN A 549 24.65 -6.11 19.71
CA ASN A 549 24.73 -5.78 21.14
C ASN A 549 25.88 -6.61 21.76
N PRO A 550 26.40 -6.25 22.95
CA PRO A 550 27.58 -6.92 23.53
C PRO A 550 27.47 -8.44 23.66
N ASP A 551 26.27 -8.97 23.94
CA ASP A 551 26.01 -10.41 24.09
C ASP A 551 25.51 -11.08 22.78
N GLY A 552 25.44 -10.30 21.70
CA GLY A 552 24.87 -10.70 20.41
C GLY A 552 25.89 -11.34 19.47
N VAL A 553 25.39 -11.99 18.42
CA VAL A 553 26.23 -12.65 17.39
C VAL A 553 27.13 -11.69 16.59
N ALA A 554 26.95 -10.38 16.73
CA ALA A 554 27.78 -9.33 16.14
C ALA A 554 28.29 -8.34 17.21
N GLY A 555 28.58 -8.82 18.42
CA GLY A 555 29.03 -8.01 19.56
C GLY A 555 30.35 -7.24 19.35
N GLU A 556 31.16 -7.63 18.37
CA GLU A 556 32.38 -6.91 17.97
C GLU A 556 32.11 -5.69 17.06
N LYS A 557 30.88 -5.54 16.54
CA LYS A 557 30.50 -4.50 15.57
C LYS A 557 29.37 -3.63 16.13
N LEU A 558 29.69 -2.82 17.13
CA LEU A 558 28.75 -1.92 17.83
C LEU A 558 28.80 -0.48 17.28
N ILE A 559 27.75 0.31 17.58
CA ILE A 559 27.58 1.69 17.09
C ILE A 559 28.13 2.78 18.02
N GLY A 560 28.50 2.42 19.26
CA GLY A 560 29.06 3.32 20.27
C GLY A 560 28.08 4.35 20.87
N ASP A 561 28.54 5.08 21.88
CA ASP A 561 27.73 6.04 22.65
C ASP A 561 27.36 7.30 21.86
N HIS A 562 28.16 7.63 20.84
CA HIS A 562 27.93 8.76 19.95
C HIS A 562 27.67 8.28 18.52
N THR A 563 26.40 7.99 18.26
CA THR A 563 25.85 7.46 17.01
C THR A 563 24.77 8.37 16.44
N HIS A 564 24.55 8.30 15.13
CA HIS A 564 23.48 9.03 14.43
C HIS A 564 22.11 8.67 15.03
N PRO A 565 21.22 9.66 15.26
CA PRO A 565 19.90 9.41 15.82
C PRO A 565 19.05 8.52 14.91
N LEU A 566 18.21 7.70 15.55
CA LEU A 566 17.23 6.80 14.94
C LEU A 566 15.82 7.16 15.42
N ASP A 567 14.80 6.62 14.75
CA ASP A 567 13.37 6.85 15.05
C ASP A 567 12.91 8.32 14.91
N VAL A 568 13.74 9.16 14.28
CA VAL A 568 13.48 10.57 13.99
C VAL A 568 12.67 10.76 12.69
N PRO A 569 11.62 11.58 12.66
CA PRO A 569 10.85 11.88 11.44
C PRO A 569 11.69 12.58 10.36
N ILE A 570 11.63 12.10 9.11
CA ILE A 570 12.31 12.79 7.98
C ILE A 570 11.74 14.21 7.72
N ALA A 571 10.49 14.43 8.14
CA ALA A 571 9.78 15.70 7.97
C ALA A 571 10.43 16.87 8.74
N ASP A 572 11.15 16.57 9.82
CA ASP A 572 11.85 17.56 10.65
C ASP A 572 13.03 18.20 9.90
N LEU A 573 13.56 17.53 8.88
CA LEU A 573 14.55 18.05 7.94
C LEU A 573 13.93 18.86 6.79
N GLY A 574 12.61 19.10 6.83
CA GLY A 574 11.87 19.80 5.77
C GLY A 574 11.59 18.95 4.54
N ILE A 575 11.76 17.62 4.60
CA ILE A 575 11.56 16.69 3.50
C ILE A 575 10.15 16.08 3.54
N ARG A 576 9.45 16.14 2.41
CA ARG A 576 8.22 15.37 2.16
C ARG A 576 8.60 14.09 1.40
N ALA A 577 8.33 12.94 1.99
CA ALA A 577 8.69 11.63 1.48
C ALA A 577 7.47 10.78 1.11
N THR A 578 7.51 10.12 -0.04
CA THR A 578 6.67 8.97 -0.40
C THR A 578 7.56 7.78 -0.77
N LEU A 579 6.97 6.62 -1.09
CA LEU A 579 7.71 5.43 -1.54
C LEU A 579 8.60 5.69 -2.77
N ASP A 580 8.16 6.55 -3.68
CA ASP A 580 8.74 6.72 -5.02
C ASP A 580 9.33 8.12 -5.26
N LYS A 581 9.07 9.10 -4.38
CA LYS A 581 9.55 10.48 -4.55
C LYS A 581 9.76 11.19 -3.21
N TRP A 582 10.93 11.84 -3.07
CA TRP A 582 11.24 12.75 -1.98
C TRP A 582 11.37 14.18 -2.52
N THR A 583 10.90 15.17 -1.76
CA THR A 583 11.10 16.60 -2.07
C THR A 583 11.47 17.37 -0.81
N SER A 584 12.46 18.26 -0.90
CA SER A 584 12.85 19.15 0.21
C SER A 584 12.23 20.53 0.05
N LYS A 585 11.90 21.19 1.16
CA LYS A 585 11.56 22.62 1.21
C LYS A 585 12.80 23.54 1.16
N LEU A 586 13.99 22.99 1.35
CA LEU A 586 15.24 23.74 1.38
C LEU A 586 15.81 23.89 -0.04
N VAL A 587 16.47 25.02 -0.31
CA VAL A 587 17.07 25.31 -1.62
C VAL A 587 18.14 24.26 -1.93
N ALA A 588 17.96 23.51 -3.01
CA ALA A 588 18.96 22.58 -3.51
C ALA A 588 20.15 23.32 -4.14
N LEU A 589 21.35 22.76 -4.08
CA LEU A 589 22.47 23.31 -4.85
C LEU A 589 22.23 23.18 -6.36
N ALA A 590 22.69 24.15 -7.13
CA ALA A 590 22.62 24.12 -8.58
C ALA A 590 23.35 22.88 -9.13
N GLY A 591 22.62 22.03 -9.88
CA GLY A 591 23.14 20.75 -10.37
C GLY A 591 23.18 19.62 -9.33
N ALA A 592 22.51 19.75 -8.18
CA ALA A 592 22.31 18.64 -7.24
C ALA A 592 21.48 17.51 -7.88
N LYS A 593 21.85 16.26 -7.58
CA LYS A 593 21.05 15.08 -7.95
C LYS A 593 19.65 15.14 -7.28
N PRO A 594 18.59 14.60 -7.91
CA PRO A 594 17.31 14.40 -7.24
C PRO A 594 17.46 13.54 -5.98
N LEU A 595 16.64 13.81 -4.96
CA LEU A 595 16.64 13.03 -3.73
C LEU A 595 16.21 11.59 -4.00
N LEU A 596 17.03 10.64 -3.56
CA LEU A 596 16.79 9.20 -3.68
C LEU A 596 15.85 8.75 -2.55
N PRO A 597 14.68 8.15 -2.87
CA PRO A 597 13.76 7.64 -1.85
C PRO A 597 14.36 6.47 -1.07
N LEU A 598 14.62 6.66 0.22
CA LEU A 598 15.09 5.62 1.12
C LEU A 598 13.92 4.96 1.86
N PRO A 599 14.04 3.71 2.34
CA PRO A 599 13.02 3.10 3.18
C PRO A 599 12.86 3.85 4.51
N LEU A 600 11.66 4.34 4.78
CA LEU A 600 11.28 4.93 6.07
C LEU A 600 10.28 4.03 6.77
N PHE A 601 10.15 4.19 8.08
CA PHE A 601 9.41 3.26 8.93
C PHE A 601 8.31 3.97 9.74
N ASP A 602 7.23 3.26 10.04
CA ASP A 602 6.26 3.68 11.04
C ASP A 602 6.76 3.35 12.46
N ARG A 603 6.03 3.85 13.47
CA ARG A 603 6.28 3.55 14.91
C ARG A 603 6.21 2.06 15.27
N HIS A 604 5.82 1.20 14.34
CA HIS A 604 5.72 -0.25 14.49
C HIS A 604 6.80 -0.99 13.69
N GLY A 605 7.77 -0.30 13.09
CA GLY A 605 8.88 -0.89 12.34
C GLY A 605 8.50 -1.42 10.95
N GLN A 606 7.30 -1.10 10.46
CA GLN A 606 6.83 -1.42 9.11
C GLN A 606 7.19 -0.29 8.14
N ARG A 607 7.31 -0.59 6.84
CA ARG A 607 7.65 0.43 5.83
C ARG A 607 6.51 1.44 5.70
N ALA A 608 6.79 2.71 5.97
CA ALA A 608 5.83 3.81 5.81
C ALA A 608 5.59 4.10 4.32
N ALA A 609 4.32 4.34 3.94
CA ALA A 609 3.96 4.72 2.57
C ALA A 609 4.18 6.22 2.28
N GLN A 610 4.05 7.06 3.31
CA GLN A 610 4.24 8.51 3.28
C GLN A 610 4.87 8.95 4.60
N GLY A 611 5.81 9.91 4.54
CA GLY A 611 6.59 10.34 5.70
C GLY A 611 7.33 9.16 6.35
N GLY A 612 7.32 9.13 7.68
CA GLY A 612 7.95 8.08 8.47
C GLY A 612 9.28 8.50 9.10
N GLN A 613 9.82 7.58 9.87
CA GLN A 613 11.02 7.72 10.68
C GLN A 613 12.23 7.07 9.99
N VAL A 614 13.41 7.67 10.21
CA VAL A 614 14.71 7.15 9.78
C VAL A 614 15.15 6.03 10.75
N GLY A 615 15.65 4.93 10.22
CA GLY A 615 16.22 3.84 11.00
C GLY A 615 17.43 3.21 10.33
N CYS A 616 18.04 2.19 10.95
CA CYS A 616 19.22 1.51 10.40
C CYS A 616 18.99 1.03 8.95
N GLY A 617 17.79 0.50 8.67
CA GLY A 617 17.38 0.04 7.35
C GLY A 617 17.13 1.14 6.30
N SER A 618 17.14 2.42 6.70
CA SER A 618 17.07 3.57 5.80
C SER A 618 18.42 3.81 5.11
N CYS A 619 19.53 3.67 5.85
CA CYS A 619 20.88 3.82 5.31
C CYS A 619 21.46 2.50 4.82
N HIS A 620 21.22 1.39 5.53
CA HIS A 620 21.76 0.08 5.21
C HIS A 620 20.75 -0.87 4.57
N ASP A 621 21.21 -1.75 3.68
CA ASP A 621 20.53 -2.95 3.23
C ASP A 621 21.42 -4.17 3.53
N PRO A 622 21.12 -5.01 4.54
CA PRO A 622 21.97 -6.16 4.89
C PRO A 622 22.08 -7.19 3.76
N HIS A 623 21.27 -7.06 2.71
CA HIS A 623 21.35 -7.91 1.51
C HIS A 623 22.31 -7.39 0.44
N ARG A 624 22.88 -6.18 0.57
CA ARG A 624 23.65 -5.51 -0.48
C ARG A 624 24.86 -4.79 0.11
N TRP A 625 26.07 -5.29 -0.19
CA TRP A 625 27.33 -4.76 0.35
C TRP A 625 27.65 -3.30 -0.01
N SER A 626 27.39 -2.87 -1.26
CA SER A 626 27.66 -1.50 -1.73
C SER A 626 26.58 -1.03 -2.72
N ALA A 627 26.34 0.28 -2.79
CA ALA A 627 25.43 0.87 -3.77
C ALA A 627 26.00 0.86 -5.20
N ASP A 628 27.30 0.62 -5.38
CA ASP A 628 27.99 0.66 -6.68
C ASP A 628 28.28 -0.73 -7.25
N THR A 629 28.40 -1.76 -6.41
CA THR A 629 28.70 -3.13 -6.84
C THR A 629 27.58 -4.12 -6.51
N LYS A 630 27.66 -5.33 -7.07
CA LYS A 630 26.75 -6.47 -6.80
C LYS A 630 27.46 -7.64 -6.10
N GLN A 631 28.72 -7.49 -5.74
CA GLN A 631 29.49 -8.54 -5.06
C GLN A 631 29.16 -8.55 -3.56
N ALA A 632 29.04 -9.75 -3.00
CA ALA A 632 29.17 -9.94 -1.55
C ALA A 632 30.64 -9.80 -1.15
N ALA A 633 30.89 -9.38 0.09
CA ALA A 633 32.21 -9.34 0.68
C ALA A 633 32.19 -10.03 2.05
N LEU A 634 33.21 -10.85 2.29
CA LEU A 634 33.46 -11.62 3.50
C LEU A 634 34.93 -11.38 3.89
N ASP A 635 35.20 -11.22 5.18
CA ASP A 635 36.54 -10.93 5.73
C ASP A 635 37.14 -9.61 5.18
N VAL A 636 36.29 -8.69 4.75
CA VAL A 636 36.66 -7.35 4.24
C VAL A 636 36.04 -6.29 5.14
N GLU A 637 36.88 -5.52 5.84
CA GLU A 637 36.41 -4.38 6.61
C GLU A 637 35.81 -3.32 5.69
N GLY A 638 34.63 -2.81 6.05
CA GLY A 638 33.93 -1.83 5.24
C GLY A 638 34.44 -0.40 5.41
N ASP A 639 34.19 0.43 4.40
CA ASP A 639 34.41 1.88 4.44
C ASP A 639 33.13 2.66 4.05
N ALA A 640 33.26 3.99 3.92
CA ALA A 640 32.17 4.89 3.56
C ALA A 640 31.52 4.61 2.17
N SER A 641 32.20 3.92 1.26
CA SER A 641 31.68 3.55 -0.07
C SER A 641 30.91 2.22 -0.09
N ASN A 642 30.95 1.45 0.98
CA ASN A 642 30.36 0.11 1.04
C ASN A 642 29.65 -0.12 2.39
N SER A 643 30.07 -1.04 3.27
CA SER A 643 29.45 -1.24 4.60
C SER A 643 27.91 -1.43 4.58
N PHE A 644 27.41 -2.17 3.59
CA PHE A 644 25.98 -2.41 3.35
C PHE A 644 25.13 -1.15 3.01
N LEU A 645 25.73 -0.05 2.55
CA LEU A 645 25.01 1.20 2.30
C LEU A 645 24.11 1.17 1.05
N ARG A 646 22.97 1.87 1.13
CA ARG A 646 22.02 2.09 0.02
C ARG A 646 22.45 3.20 -0.95
N ILE A 647 23.23 4.16 -0.46
CA ILE A 647 23.89 5.22 -1.21
C ILE A 647 25.33 5.25 -0.71
N SER A 648 26.31 5.10 -1.61
CA SER A 648 27.73 5.17 -1.25
C SER A 648 28.13 6.60 -0.89
N GLU A 649 28.90 6.77 0.18
CA GLU A 649 29.37 8.08 0.66
C GLU A 649 30.73 8.42 0.03
N HIS A 650 30.68 9.01 -1.18
CA HIS A 650 31.85 9.49 -1.93
C HIS A 650 31.91 11.01 -1.99
N GLY A 651 33.11 11.59 -2.05
CA GLY A 651 33.37 12.95 -2.57
C GLY A 651 32.45 14.06 -2.05
N LYS A 652 31.34 14.34 -2.73
CA LYS A 652 30.34 15.36 -2.39
C LYS A 652 29.37 14.98 -1.26
N SER A 653 29.57 13.83 -0.60
CA SER A 653 28.75 13.34 0.51
C SER A 653 27.30 13.01 0.14
N GLU A 654 27.11 12.23 -0.93
CA GLU A 654 25.80 11.95 -1.52
C GLU A 654 24.78 11.33 -0.55
N LEU A 655 25.22 10.46 0.37
CA LEU A 655 24.34 9.89 1.39
C LEU A 655 23.89 10.96 2.39
N CYS A 656 24.83 11.76 2.89
CA CYS A 656 24.55 12.80 3.89
C CYS A 656 23.63 13.90 3.33
N VAL A 657 23.92 14.42 2.13
CA VAL A 657 23.15 15.51 1.52
C VAL A 657 21.76 15.07 1.04
N ASN A 658 21.51 13.77 0.85
CA ASN A 658 20.18 13.25 0.53
C ASN A 658 19.15 13.53 1.65
N CYS A 659 19.61 13.63 2.91
CA CYS A 659 18.78 13.98 4.06
C CYS A 659 19.06 15.41 4.55
N HIS A 660 20.33 15.78 4.69
CA HIS A 660 20.76 17.09 5.19
C HIS A 660 20.95 18.11 4.05
N THR A 661 19.93 18.27 3.21
CA THR A 661 20.01 19.08 1.98
C THR A 661 20.50 20.52 2.23
N GLY A 662 20.04 21.15 3.31
CA GLY A 662 20.46 22.50 3.71
C GLY A 662 21.90 22.63 4.22
N LYS A 663 22.67 21.53 4.24
CA LYS A 663 24.10 21.51 4.62
C LYS A 663 25.03 21.22 3.44
N ALA A 664 24.50 20.97 2.25
CA ALA A 664 25.29 20.66 1.04
C ALA A 664 26.25 21.79 0.60
N ALA A 665 25.95 23.05 0.94
CA ALA A 665 26.77 24.23 0.62
C ALA A 665 28.20 24.15 1.18
N ILE A 666 28.47 23.26 2.14
CA ILE A 666 29.82 22.97 2.66
C ILE A 666 30.80 22.62 1.53
N SER A 667 30.33 21.89 0.52
CA SER A 667 31.09 21.48 -0.68
C SER A 667 31.52 22.63 -1.59
N LEU A 668 31.05 23.86 -1.35
CA LEU A 668 31.41 25.09 -2.08
C LEU A 668 32.32 26.03 -1.25
N SER A 669 32.94 25.51 -0.19
CA SER A 669 33.74 26.28 0.77
C SER A 669 35.09 25.63 1.08
N LYS A 670 35.99 26.35 1.76
CA LYS A 670 37.33 25.85 2.13
C LYS A 670 37.28 24.59 3.02
N HIS A 671 36.28 24.48 3.88
CA HIS A 671 36.04 23.27 4.70
C HIS A 671 35.56 22.08 3.86
N GLY A 672 35.05 22.31 2.65
CA GLY A 672 34.63 21.26 1.71
C GLY A 672 35.71 20.80 0.74
N SER A 673 36.92 21.38 0.77
CA SER A 673 37.93 21.08 -0.23
C SER A 673 38.92 20.01 0.22
N SER A 674 39.04 18.95 -0.56
CA SER A 674 40.12 17.95 -0.43
C SER A 674 41.51 18.50 -0.78
N THR A 675 41.63 19.77 -1.19
CA THR A 675 42.91 20.38 -1.61
C THR A 675 43.94 20.54 -0.49
N LEU A 676 43.55 20.47 0.79
CA LEU A 676 44.50 20.36 1.90
C LEU A 676 45.42 19.12 1.80
N ALA A 677 45.00 18.08 1.09
CA ALA A 677 45.83 16.91 0.80
C ALA A 677 46.76 17.08 -0.43
N LEU A 678 46.59 18.13 -1.24
CA LEU A 678 47.28 18.30 -2.53
C LEU A 678 48.50 19.25 -2.47
N LYS A 679 48.54 20.25 -1.57
CA LYS A 679 49.70 21.17 -1.43
C LYS A 679 50.98 20.50 -0.82
N LYS A 680 51.04 19.16 -0.67
CA LYS A 680 52.19 18.43 -0.07
C LYS A 680 53.00 17.58 -1.08
N LYS A 681 52.99 17.93 -2.37
CA LYS A 681 53.62 17.13 -3.43
C LYS A 681 54.67 17.83 -4.32
N GLU A 682 55.25 18.94 -3.85
CA GLU A 682 56.40 19.59 -4.50
C GLU A 682 57.53 19.87 -3.49
N ALA A 683 58.30 18.83 -3.18
CA ALA A 683 59.61 18.94 -2.51
C ALA A 683 60.41 17.62 -2.68
N THR A 684 60.90 17.34 -3.88
CA THR A 684 61.89 16.27 -4.11
C THR A 684 63.29 16.83 -4.27
N PRO A 685 64.25 16.35 -3.48
CA PRO A 685 65.60 16.06 -3.98
C PRO A 685 65.75 14.56 -4.27
N LYS A 686 66.48 14.22 -5.33
CA LYS A 686 66.82 12.84 -5.70
C LYS A 686 67.92 12.29 -4.78
N ALA A 687 67.85 11.00 -4.42
CA ALA A 687 69.03 10.19 -4.13
C ALA A 687 68.75 8.69 -4.39
N ALA A 688 69.81 7.94 -4.68
CA ALA A 688 69.81 6.54 -5.12
C ALA A 688 69.22 5.54 -4.11
N GLY A 689 68.84 4.36 -4.60
CA GLY A 689 68.14 3.32 -3.82
C GLY A 689 68.96 2.09 -3.44
N VAL A 690 68.43 1.32 -2.49
CA VAL A 690 68.77 -0.07 -2.16
C VAL A 690 67.47 -0.77 -1.69
N PRO A 691 67.14 -2.00 -2.14
CA PRO A 691 65.99 -2.73 -1.62
C PRO A 691 66.34 -3.45 -0.31
N VAL A 692 66.01 -2.86 0.85
CA VAL A 692 66.18 -3.51 2.16
C VAL A 692 64.95 -4.36 2.50
N ARG A 693 65.19 -5.63 2.83
CA ARG A 693 64.20 -6.64 3.20
C ARG A 693 64.22 -6.85 4.72
N THR A 694 63.29 -6.25 5.46
CA THR A 694 63.15 -6.50 6.91
C THR A 694 61.71 -6.72 7.36
N THR A 695 61.52 -7.89 7.99
CA THR A 695 60.64 -8.22 9.13
C THR A 695 59.33 -7.46 9.36
N ARG A 696 58.25 -8.23 9.50
CA ARG A 696 56.97 -7.80 10.07
C ARG A 696 57.15 -7.37 11.53
N ASP A 697 57.10 -6.08 11.77
CA ASP A 697 56.45 -5.54 12.97
C ASP A 697 55.68 -4.29 12.57
N LYS A 698 54.37 -4.26 12.84
CA LYS A 698 53.50 -3.11 12.56
C LYS A 698 52.44 -2.97 13.64
N THR A 699 52.74 -2.08 14.57
CA THR A 699 51.78 -1.42 15.44
C THR A 699 50.59 -0.84 14.65
N ALA A 700 49.42 -0.84 15.28
CA ALA A 700 48.16 -0.49 14.64
C ALA A 700 47.96 1.02 14.48
N GLN A 701 48.73 1.67 13.59
CA GLN A 701 48.57 3.12 13.36
C GLN A 701 48.95 3.67 11.97
N ASP A 702 48.97 2.86 10.90
CA ASP A 702 49.19 3.42 9.55
C ASP A 702 48.63 2.54 8.39
N LYS A 703 47.29 2.43 8.30
CA LYS A 703 46.58 1.79 7.17
C LYS A 703 45.42 2.59 6.57
N THR A 704 45.09 3.77 7.11
CA THR A 704 43.97 4.60 6.66
C THR A 704 44.37 5.54 5.53
N ALA A 705 44.69 4.98 4.35
CA ALA A 705 44.95 5.77 3.15
C ALA A 705 44.62 5.00 1.85
N LYS A 706 43.34 5.05 1.42
CA LYS A 706 42.88 5.32 0.03
C LYS A 706 41.47 4.78 -0.29
N THR A 707 40.46 5.51 0.17
CA THR A 707 39.21 5.78 -0.55
C THR A 707 38.77 7.18 -0.13
N ALA A 708 38.31 8.01 -1.07
CA ALA A 708 38.05 9.43 -0.80
C ALA A 708 36.69 9.62 -0.10
N SER A 709 36.71 9.53 1.23
CA SER A 709 35.56 9.81 2.10
C SER A 709 34.93 11.16 1.75
N GLY A 710 33.60 11.22 1.78
CA GLY A 710 32.87 12.45 1.45
C GLY A 710 33.23 13.63 2.37
N VAL A 711 33.04 14.85 1.88
CA VAL A 711 33.29 16.11 2.62
C VAL A 711 32.79 16.08 4.06
N CYS A 712 31.57 15.62 4.30
CA CYS A 712 30.97 15.53 5.63
C CYS A 712 31.75 14.58 6.56
N SER A 713 32.29 13.49 6.02
CA SER A 713 33.00 12.44 6.78
C SER A 713 34.34 12.92 7.38
N ASN A 714 34.90 14.02 6.89
CA ASN A 714 36.10 14.64 7.47
C ASN A 714 35.85 15.24 8.87
N CYS A 715 34.59 15.57 9.17
CA CYS A 715 34.14 16.21 10.41
C CYS A 715 33.14 15.37 11.19
N HIS A 716 32.31 14.57 10.52
CA HIS A 716 31.22 13.80 11.11
C HIS A 716 31.35 12.30 10.86
N GLN A 717 31.32 11.51 11.91
CA GLN A 717 31.40 10.05 11.87
C GLN A 717 30.05 9.47 12.37
N PRO A 718 29.24 8.77 11.54
CA PRO A 718 27.90 8.34 11.93
C PRO A 718 27.81 7.36 13.11
N HIS A 719 28.87 6.59 13.38
CA HIS A 719 28.93 5.58 14.44
C HIS A 719 30.32 5.60 15.11
N ASN A 720 30.39 5.38 16.42
CA ASN A 720 31.63 5.43 17.21
C ASN A 720 32.38 6.78 17.09
N SER A 721 31.65 7.89 17.02
CA SER A 721 32.28 9.22 16.98
C SER A 721 32.89 9.63 18.33
N LYS A 722 33.80 10.62 18.29
CA LYS A 722 34.61 11.05 19.44
C LYS A 722 33.94 12.09 20.33
N GLY A 723 32.84 12.69 19.88
CA GLY A 723 32.10 13.68 20.67
C GLY A 723 30.74 14.03 20.08
N ALA A 724 30.06 14.98 20.74
CA ALA A 724 28.71 15.43 20.37
C ALA A 724 28.62 15.92 18.92
N PHE A 725 27.42 15.85 18.34
CA PHE A 725 27.15 16.16 16.93
C PHE A 725 27.97 15.31 15.94
N LEU A 726 28.23 14.06 16.33
CA LEU A 726 28.95 13.07 15.54
C LEU A 726 30.41 13.44 15.25
N TRP A 727 31.06 14.26 16.10
CA TRP A 727 32.37 14.81 15.80
C TRP A 727 33.42 13.70 15.64
N ALA A 728 34.07 13.63 14.47
CA ALA A 728 34.96 12.53 14.09
C ALA A 728 36.36 12.59 14.73
N ARG A 729 36.66 13.66 15.48
CA ARG A 729 38.01 13.99 15.97
C ARG A 729 37.99 14.23 17.48
N ASP A 730 39.13 14.09 18.13
CA ASP A 730 39.25 14.46 19.55
C ASP A 730 39.07 15.97 19.74
N GLU A 731 38.50 16.37 20.87
CA GLU A 731 38.20 17.76 21.20
C GLU A 731 39.47 18.61 21.43
N GLY A 732 39.42 19.87 21.00
CA GLY A 732 40.44 20.87 21.30
C GLY A 732 40.27 21.52 22.68
N PRO A 733 41.13 22.49 23.05
CA PRO A 733 40.99 23.27 24.27
C PRO A 733 39.82 24.27 24.16
N GLY A 734 39.03 24.42 25.22
CA GLY A 734 37.91 25.37 25.23
C GLY A 734 36.95 25.16 26.40
N HIS A 735 36.13 26.17 26.70
CA HIS A 735 35.18 26.16 27.81
C HIS A 735 33.84 25.50 27.48
N SER A 736 33.44 25.51 26.20
CA SER A 736 32.27 24.79 25.70
C SER A 736 32.66 23.74 24.67
N THR A 737 31.88 22.68 24.56
CA THR A 737 31.99 21.67 23.49
C THR A 737 31.92 22.32 22.10
N GLY A 738 31.16 23.41 21.95
CA GLY A 738 31.12 24.24 20.74
C GLY A 738 32.49 24.81 20.36
N GLN A 739 33.14 25.50 21.30
CA GLN A 739 34.47 26.07 21.13
C GLN A 739 35.52 24.97 20.87
N LYS A 740 35.49 23.88 21.65
CA LYS A 740 36.44 22.77 21.55
C LYS A 740 36.44 22.07 20.18
N ARG A 741 35.28 21.97 19.51
CA ARG A 741 35.20 21.44 18.13
C ARG A 741 35.90 22.36 17.12
N CYS A 742 35.82 23.68 17.29
CA CYS A 742 36.55 24.62 16.44
C CYS A 742 38.07 24.53 16.72
N THR A 743 38.47 24.58 17.98
CA THR A 743 39.90 24.58 18.38
C THR A 743 40.60 23.24 18.21
N SER A 744 39.89 22.13 17.92
CA SER A 744 40.57 20.88 17.51
C SER A 744 41.36 21.07 16.19
N CYS A 745 40.93 22.02 15.35
CA CYS A 745 41.57 22.39 14.09
C CYS A 745 42.22 23.79 14.14
N HIS A 746 41.59 24.77 14.77
CA HIS A 746 42.08 26.15 14.92
C HIS A 746 42.94 26.28 16.18
N ARG A 747 44.17 25.75 16.12
CA ARG A 747 45.23 25.81 17.14
C ARG A 747 46.60 25.65 16.47
N ASP A 748 47.69 25.98 17.15
CA ASP A 748 49.06 25.97 16.58
C ASP A 748 49.46 24.63 15.91
N ASN A 749 49.05 23.51 16.52
CA ASN A 749 49.28 22.14 16.02
C ASN A 749 48.06 21.55 15.29
N GLY A 750 47.14 22.39 14.80
CA GLY A 750 45.91 21.99 14.12
C GLY A 750 45.94 22.29 12.62
N HIS A 751 44.99 21.70 11.88
CA HIS A 751 44.88 21.86 10.41
C HIS A 751 44.59 23.29 9.94
N ALA A 752 44.15 24.18 10.83
CA ALA A 752 43.82 25.57 10.55
C ALA A 752 44.61 26.54 11.46
N LYS A 753 45.86 26.19 11.80
CA LYS A 753 46.76 27.00 12.66
C LYS A 753 46.95 28.44 12.20
N ASP A 754 46.86 28.71 10.90
CA ASP A 754 47.07 30.04 10.30
C ASP A 754 45.79 30.91 10.35
N LYS A 755 44.68 30.38 10.90
CA LYS A 755 43.37 31.06 11.03
C LYS A 755 42.87 30.99 12.48
N GLN A 756 43.64 31.53 13.41
CA GLN A 756 43.30 31.58 14.84
C GLN A 756 42.76 32.96 15.29
N THR A 757 41.94 32.96 16.35
CA THR A 757 41.53 34.19 17.04
C THR A 757 42.60 34.58 18.07
N GLY A 758 43.24 35.73 17.88
CA GLY A 758 44.26 36.27 18.76
C GLY A 758 43.72 37.01 19.98
N ARG A 759 44.65 37.61 20.73
CA ARG A 759 44.46 38.11 22.11
C ARG A 759 43.28 39.06 22.31
N TYR A 760 43.02 39.95 21.36
CA TYR A 760 41.93 40.92 21.43
C TYR A 760 40.83 40.52 20.44
N SER A 761 39.95 39.63 20.88
CA SER A 761 38.82 39.09 20.10
C SER A 761 37.53 39.18 20.90
N HIS A 762 36.39 39.12 20.23
CA HIS A 762 35.07 39.20 20.85
C HIS A 762 34.89 38.09 21.90
N PRO A 763 34.41 38.42 23.12
CA PRO A 763 34.28 37.44 24.18
C PRO A 763 33.28 36.34 23.81
N LEU A 764 33.67 35.10 24.10
CA LEU A 764 32.82 33.91 24.02
C LEU A 764 32.30 33.56 25.42
N GLN A 765 31.30 32.67 25.47
CA GLN A 765 30.68 32.19 26.71
C GLN A 765 30.07 33.28 27.62
N VAL A 766 29.76 34.43 27.03
CA VAL A 766 29.03 35.56 27.64
C VAL A 766 27.53 35.48 27.39
N LYS A 767 26.74 35.98 28.34
CA LYS A 767 25.28 36.10 28.21
C LYS A 767 24.92 37.41 27.50
N VAL A 768 23.98 37.35 26.56
CA VAL A 768 23.39 38.56 25.95
C VAL A 768 22.37 39.19 26.91
N ALA A 769 22.33 40.52 26.98
CA ALA A 769 21.38 41.23 27.86
C ALA A 769 19.92 40.98 27.44
N LYS A 770 19.00 40.88 28.41
CA LYS A 770 17.60 40.46 28.17
C LYS A 770 16.86 41.23 27.06
N GLY A 771 17.08 42.55 26.94
CA GLY A 771 16.46 43.38 25.89
C GLY A 771 17.10 43.25 24.50
N ASN A 772 18.29 42.65 24.43
CA ASN A 772 19.12 42.54 23.22
C ASN A 772 19.26 41.09 22.73
N LEU A 773 18.45 40.15 23.21
CA LEU A 773 18.47 38.77 22.73
C LEU A 773 18.28 38.71 21.20
N PRO A 774 19.14 37.98 20.46
CA PRO A 774 19.01 37.83 19.03
C PRO A 774 17.76 37.00 18.68
N GLU A 775 17.20 37.27 17.52
CA GLU A 775 16.05 36.54 16.97
C GLU A 775 16.52 35.47 15.97
N HIS A 776 17.58 35.77 15.21
CA HIS A 776 18.07 34.94 14.10
C HIS A 776 19.36 34.18 14.42
N LEU A 777 20.10 34.57 15.46
CA LEU A 777 21.39 33.95 15.83
C LEU A 777 21.25 32.95 16.98
N PRO A 778 21.80 31.72 16.88
CA PRO A 778 21.71 30.74 17.94
C PRO A 778 22.64 31.07 19.11
N LEU A 779 22.14 30.88 20.34
CA LEU A 779 22.94 30.85 21.56
C LEU A 779 23.10 29.40 22.04
N TYR A 780 24.15 29.14 22.83
CA TYR A 780 24.57 27.77 23.16
C TYR A 780 24.70 27.51 24.68
N ASN A 781 24.51 26.26 25.11
CA ASN A 781 24.88 25.78 26.45
C ASN A 781 26.36 25.33 26.50
N ALA A 782 26.81 24.84 27.67
CA ALA A 782 28.18 24.36 27.85
C ALA A 782 28.49 23.17 26.92
N ASP A 783 27.51 22.30 26.70
CA ASP A 783 27.57 21.10 25.86
C ASP A 783 27.55 21.42 24.35
N GLY A 784 27.50 22.70 23.99
CA GLY A 784 27.52 23.18 22.61
C GLY A 784 26.23 22.91 21.83
N GLU A 785 25.11 22.70 22.53
CA GLU A 785 23.75 22.60 22.00
C GLU A 785 23.06 23.96 21.98
N ARG A 786 22.04 24.12 21.13
CA ARG A 786 21.29 25.38 21.00
C ARG A 786 20.34 25.60 22.17
N ALA A 787 20.57 26.64 22.96
CA ALA A 787 19.77 26.99 24.13
C ALA A 787 18.82 28.17 23.85
N ARG A 788 17.49 27.94 23.98
CA ARG A 788 16.46 29.00 23.81
C ARG A 788 16.44 30.02 24.95
N HIS A 789 16.86 29.61 26.16
CA HIS A 789 16.93 30.47 27.34
C HIS A 789 18.25 30.24 28.07
N GLY A 790 18.83 31.30 28.64
CA GLY A 790 20.09 31.21 29.41
C GLY A 790 21.35 30.93 28.61
N GLY A 791 21.23 30.68 27.29
CA GLY A 791 22.34 30.44 26.38
C GLY A 791 23.35 31.58 26.30
N LYS A 792 24.55 31.23 25.87
CA LYS A 792 25.71 32.11 25.73
C LYS A 792 26.15 32.23 24.26
N VAL A 793 26.91 33.26 23.96
CA VAL A 793 27.56 33.44 22.65
C VAL A 793 28.69 32.42 22.49
N ASP A 794 28.78 31.75 21.35
CA ASP A 794 29.85 30.82 20.98
C ASP A 794 30.29 31.06 19.52
N CYS A 795 31.35 30.44 19.03
CA CYS A 795 31.82 30.60 17.64
C CYS A 795 30.68 30.33 16.63
N GLY A 796 29.86 29.32 16.92
CA GLY A 796 28.69 28.94 16.14
C GLY A 796 27.52 29.93 16.18
N SER A 797 27.54 30.96 17.04
CA SER A 797 26.54 32.02 17.07
C SER A 797 26.67 32.96 15.87
N CYS A 798 27.90 33.28 15.47
CA CYS A 798 28.18 34.14 14.32
C CYS A 798 28.45 33.33 13.05
N HIS A 799 29.14 32.20 13.15
CA HIS A 799 29.49 31.36 12.00
C HIS A 799 28.56 30.15 11.84
N ASP A 800 28.24 29.78 10.59
CA ASP A 800 27.78 28.44 10.21
C ASP A 800 28.87 27.79 9.34
N PRO A 801 29.60 26.78 9.84
CA PRO A 801 30.72 26.20 9.10
C PRO A 801 30.32 25.47 7.81
N HIS A 802 29.01 25.36 7.51
CA HIS A 802 28.44 24.68 6.34
C HIS A 802 28.07 25.60 5.17
N GLN A 803 28.28 26.92 5.26
CA GLN A 803 28.02 27.86 4.17
C GLN A 803 29.15 28.89 4.12
N TRP A 804 29.57 29.35 2.94
CA TRP A 804 30.61 30.39 2.83
C TRP A 804 30.05 31.82 2.92
N GLN A 805 28.92 32.08 2.24
CA GLN A 805 28.22 33.37 2.24
C GLN A 805 26.85 33.24 2.90
N ALA A 806 26.45 34.26 3.66
CA ALA A 806 25.21 34.26 4.44
C ALA A 806 23.95 34.44 3.57
N ASP A 807 24.09 35.21 2.50
CA ASP A 807 23.04 35.62 1.57
C ASP A 807 22.98 34.75 0.28
N ASN A 808 24.05 34.02 -0.02
CA ASN A 808 24.14 33.16 -1.20
C ASN A 808 24.73 31.76 -0.91
N LEU A 809 23.85 30.80 -0.63
CA LEU A 809 24.20 29.38 -0.44
C LEU A 809 24.82 28.70 -1.67
N GLN A 810 24.69 29.28 -2.86
CA GLN A 810 25.26 28.77 -4.12
C GLN A 810 26.66 29.33 -4.40
N SER A 811 27.15 30.23 -3.55
CA SER A 811 28.40 30.94 -3.82
C SER A 811 29.60 30.01 -3.85
N ARG A 812 30.47 30.23 -4.84
CA ARG A 812 31.66 29.42 -5.12
C ARG A 812 32.96 30.13 -4.80
N SER A 813 32.92 31.38 -4.32
CA SER A 813 34.12 32.15 -3.96
C SER A 813 34.96 31.45 -2.89
N GLY A 814 34.31 30.74 -1.96
CA GLY A 814 34.97 29.98 -0.90
C GLY A 814 35.66 28.69 -1.36
N LEU A 815 35.59 28.30 -2.65
CA LEU A 815 36.33 27.15 -3.17
C LEU A 815 37.82 27.44 -3.39
N ASP A 816 38.16 28.70 -3.63
CA ASP A 816 39.54 29.13 -3.83
C ASP A 816 40.31 29.03 -2.49
N PRO A 817 41.37 28.21 -2.39
CA PRO A 817 42.17 28.08 -1.17
C PRO A 817 42.75 29.40 -0.68
N ASP A 818 42.99 30.35 -1.58
CA ASP A 818 43.72 31.59 -1.31
C ASP A 818 42.76 32.81 -1.18
N SER A 819 41.44 32.64 -1.39
CA SER A 819 40.41 33.68 -1.17
C SER A 819 40.26 34.05 0.31
N GLU A 820 40.56 35.29 0.69
CA GLU A 820 40.34 35.78 2.06
C GLU A 820 38.89 36.24 2.30
N GLY A 821 38.47 36.15 3.55
CA GLY A 821 37.09 36.41 3.96
C GLY A 821 36.83 37.88 4.32
N ASP A 822 35.63 38.36 4.00
CA ASP A 822 35.16 39.73 4.26
C ASP A 822 33.90 39.76 5.15
N ALA A 823 33.37 40.96 5.41
CA ALA A 823 32.17 41.19 6.21
C ALA A 823 30.86 40.63 5.60
N GLY A 824 30.84 40.19 4.35
CA GLY A 824 29.70 39.52 3.71
C GLY A 824 29.79 37.99 3.74
N ASN A 825 31.00 37.44 3.85
CA ASN A 825 31.26 36.01 3.69
C ASN A 825 31.91 35.35 4.92
N SER A 826 33.05 34.65 4.81
CA SER A 826 33.80 34.08 5.93
C SER A 826 32.97 33.18 6.88
N PHE A 827 32.12 32.34 6.29
CA PHE A 827 31.22 31.42 7.00
C PHE A 827 30.17 32.09 7.92
N LEU A 828 29.83 33.36 7.72
CA LEU A 828 28.87 34.06 8.57
C LEU A 828 27.42 33.55 8.40
N ARG A 829 26.62 33.68 9.47
CA ARG A 829 25.17 33.43 9.48
C ARG A 829 24.34 34.56 8.88
N LEU A 830 24.80 35.79 9.06
CA LEU A 830 24.20 37.03 8.57
C LEU A 830 25.31 37.94 8.06
N SER A 831 25.03 38.75 7.05
CA SER A 831 26.00 39.72 6.52
C SER A 831 26.32 40.81 7.57
N ALA A 832 27.61 41.07 7.80
CA ALA A 832 28.09 42.18 8.62
C ALA A 832 28.29 43.47 7.81
N THR A 833 28.31 43.41 6.47
CA THR A 833 28.49 44.58 5.56
C THR A 833 27.62 45.79 5.96
N ARG A 834 26.33 45.57 6.19
CA ARG A 834 25.35 46.59 6.63
C ARG A 834 25.02 46.52 8.13
N GLY A 835 25.88 45.89 8.92
CA GLY A 835 25.72 45.74 10.37
C GLY A 835 24.58 44.82 10.82
N GLN A 836 24.03 43.96 9.95
CA GLN A 836 22.88 43.10 10.30
C GLN A 836 23.27 42.10 11.40
N LEU A 837 24.40 41.39 11.21
CA LEU A 837 24.96 40.45 12.19
C LEU A 837 25.11 41.07 13.58
N CYS A 838 25.86 42.17 13.68
CA CYS A 838 26.11 42.85 14.95
C CYS A 838 24.82 43.43 15.55
N GLY A 839 23.93 43.91 14.69
CA GLY A 839 22.67 44.55 15.04
C GLY A 839 21.60 43.64 15.66
N GLU A 840 21.76 42.32 15.57
CA GLU A 840 20.93 41.35 16.31
C GLU A 840 21.16 41.43 17.83
N CYS A 841 22.42 41.58 18.26
CA CYS A 841 22.83 41.64 19.67
C CYS A 841 23.09 43.09 20.17
N HIS A 842 23.40 44.02 19.27
CA HIS A 842 23.68 45.42 19.56
C HIS A 842 22.62 46.34 18.93
N LYS A 843 21.34 46.06 19.25
CA LYS A 843 20.16 46.68 18.61
C LYS A 843 20.14 48.21 18.71
N ASP A 844 20.75 48.74 19.75
CA ASP A 844 20.93 50.15 20.15
C ASP A 844 22.23 50.80 19.63
N LYS A 845 22.89 50.14 18.67
CA LYS A 845 24.08 50.64 17.95
C LYS A 845 23.86 50.72 16.44
N ARG A 846 22.73 50.21 15.93
CA ARG A 846 22.37 50.16 14.50
C ARG A 846 22.15 51.55 13.87
N GLN A 847 21.93 52.57 14.68
CA GLN A 847 21.65 53.95 14.24
C GLN A 847 22.88 54.68 13.69
N VAL A 848 24.08 54.07 13.74
CA VAL A 848 25.31 54.57 13.09
C VAL A 848 25.20 54.56 11.56
N ARG A 849 24.33 53.71 11.00
CA ARG A 849 24.04 53.66 9.57
C ARG A 849 23.55 55.02 9.06
N ALA A 850 24.00 55.40 7.87
CA ALA A 850 23.62 56.65 7.19
C ALA A 850 24.05 57.93 7.93
N THR A 851 25.01 57.84 8.87
CA THR A 851 25.60 58.99 9.58
C THR A 851 26.99 59.33 9.04
N GLU A 852 27.63 60.41 9.52
CA GLU A 852 29.03 60.71 9.16
C GLU A 852 30.04 59.65 9.66
N HIS A 853 29.68 58.80 10.63
CA HIS A 853 30.50 57.65 11.05
C HIS A 853 30.23 56.38 10.22
N ASP A 854 29.30 56.42 9.26
CA ASP A 854 29.19 55.42 8.21
C ASP A 854 30.29 55.72 7.17
N LEU A 855 31.49 55.16 7.34
CA LEU A 855 32.64 55.54 6.51
C LEU A 855 32.47 55.16 5.03
N ALA A 856 31.49 54.33 4.67
CA ALA A 856 31.12 54.14 3.26
C ALA A 856 30.55 55.43 2.62
N ILE A 857 30.07 56.39 3.43
CA ILE A 857 29.55 57.70 3.01
C ILE A 857 30.62 58.78 3.14
N SER A 858 31.32 58.85 4.28
CA SER A 858 32.25 59.95 4.59
C SER A 858 33.68 59.71 4.12
N ALA A 859 34.15 58.46 4.07
CA ALA A 859 35.54 58.12 3.76
C ALA A 859 35.69 56.72 3.11
N PRO A 860 35.11 56.46 1.92
CA PRO A 860 35.00 55.11 1.35
C PRO A 860 36.33 54.43 0.99
N LYS A 861 37.45 55.18 0.98
CA LYS A 861 38.80 54.64 0.76
C LYS A 861 39.60 54.42 2.05
N ALA A 862 39.08 54.82 3.20
CA ALA A 862 39.76 54.67 4.48
C ALA A 862 39.90 53.20 4.88
N THR A 863 41.10 52.77 5.26
CA THR A 863 41.36 51.41 5.74
C THR A 863 41.41 51.34 7.28
N ASN A 864 41.10 50.16 7.80
CA ASN A 864 41.40 49.76 9.17
C ASN A 864 42.80 49.10 9.26
N ASP A 865 43.22 48.68 10.45
CA ASP A 865 44.53 48.06 10.74
C ASP A 865 44.72 46.68 10.05
N HIS A 866 43.66 46.11 9.48
CA HIS A 866 43.69 44.91 8.65
C HIS A 866 43.71 45.24 7.14
N ALA A 867 44.01 46.48 6.78
CA ALA A 867 43.97 47.02 5.41
C ALA A 867 42.59 46.91 4.72
N GLN A 868 41.50 46.76 5.47
CA GLN A 868 40.14 46.64 4.93
C GLN A 868 39.47 48.02 4.84
N ASN A 869 38.92 48.34 3.66
CA ASN A 869 38.06 49.52 3.45
C ASN A 869 36.63 49.29 4.02
N PRO A 870 35.70 50.27 3.97
CA PRO A 870 34.35 50.10 4.51
C PRO A 870 33.50 49.06 3.75
N GLU A 871 33.82 48.77 2.49
CA GLU A 871 33.18 47.71 1.71
C GLU A 871 33.56 46.31 2.23
N ALA A 872 34.85 46.07 2.43
CA ALA A 872 35.38 44.80 2.94
C ALA A 872 35.13 44.58 4.44
N SER A 873 35.26 45.62 5.26
CA SER A 873 35.07 45.55 6.72
C SER A 873 33.61 45.73 7.16
N GLY A 874 32.77 46.34 6.32
CA GLY A 874 31.39 46.67 6.66
C GLY A 874 31.25 47.78 7.70
N LEU A 875 30.02 48.27 7.86
CA LEU A 875 29.63 49.42 8.70
C LEU A 875 30.26 49.44 10.10
N CYS A 876 30.39 48.29 10.76
CA CYS A 876 30.98 48.21 12.09
C CYS A 876 32.48 47.88 12.06
N GLY A 877 32.96 47.13 11.06
CA GLY A 877 34.34 46.62 11.01
C GLY A 877 35.40 47.67 10.73
N THR A 878 35.00 48.84 10.21
CA THR A 878 35.91 49.97 10.01
C THR A 878 36.36 50.61 11.34
N CYS A 879 35.59 50.40 12.42
CA CYS A 879 35.92 50.89 13.77
C CYS A 879 36.15 49.75 14.78
N HIS A 880 35.50 48.59 14.62
CA HIS A 880 35.51 47.48 15.58
C HIS A 880 35.90 46.16 14.92
N SER A 881 37.08 45.61 15.26
CA SER A 881 37.52 44.33 14.72
C SER A 881 37.14 43.19 15.66
N ILE A 882 36.30 42.28 15.18
CA ILE A 882 35.72 41.21 16.01
C ILE A 882 36.79 40.18 16.43
N HIS A 883 37.85 40.04 15.65
CA HIS A 883 39.01 39.17 15.93
C HIS A 883 40.30 39.94 15.66
N ASN A 884 41.33 39.75 16.50
CA ASN A 884 42.66 40.37 16.30
C ASN A 884 42.66 41.92 16.32
N ALA A 885 41.75 42.56 17.07
CA ALA A 885 41.72 44.03 17.18
C ALA A 885 43.06 44.61 17.65
N THR A 886 43.40 45.81 17.18
CA THR A 886 44.63 46.54 17.58
C THR A 886 44.61 46.89 19.07
N SER A 887 43.44 47.22 19.62
CA SER A 887 43.26 47.60 21.03
C SER A 887 42.12 46.83 21.69
N PRO A 888 42.28 46.40 22.97
CA PRO A 888 41.19 45.80 23.75
C PRO A 888 40.06 46.78 24.05
N MET A 889 40.29 48.10 23.94
CA MET A 889 39.26 49.10 24.18
C MET A 889 38.15 48.96 23.14
N ARG A 890 37.05 48.29 23.51
CA ARG A 890 35.89 48.00 22.63
C ARG A 890 36.29 47.38 21.27
N LEU A 891 37.39 46.61 21.27
CA LEU A 891 37.93 45.94 20.08
C LEU A 891 38.23 46.93 18.93
N TRP A 892 38.89 48.04 19.21
CA TRP A 892 39.16 49.09 18.21
C TRP A 892 40.02 48.55 17.06
N ALA A 893 39.58 48.78 15.82
CA ALA A 893 40.16 48.24 14.59
C ALA A 893 41.29 49.09 13.98
N ARG A 894 41.82 50.06 14.74
CA ARG A 894 42.75 51.08 14.26
C ARG A 894 43.83 51.34 15.31
N PRO A 895 45.01 51.85 14.92
CA PRO A 895 45.93 52.49 15.85
C PRO A 895 45.21 53.57 16.67
N LEU A 896 45.54 53.69 17.96
CA LEU A 896 45.05 54.77 18.80
C LEU A 896 45.83 56.05 18.50
N GLY A 897 45.15 57.20 18.47
CA GLY A 897 45.80 58.51 18.40
C GLY A 897 46.32 58.95 19.77
N GLU A 898 46.95 60.12 19.85
CA GLU A 898 47.30 60.75 21.12
C GLU A 898 46.05 61.16 21.92
N GLY A 899 46.17 61.35 23.23
CA GLY A 899 45.05 61.74 24.11
C GLY A 899 45.21 61.27 25.56
N ASN A 900 44.48 61.89 26.48
CA ASN A 900 44.66 61.73 27.94
C ASN A 900 44.00 60.45 28.48
N ASN A 901 43.12 59.82 27.72
CA ASN A 901 42.43 58.58 28.08
C ASN A 901 42.10 57.73 26.84
N PRO A 902 41.93 56.40 26.94
CA PRO A 902 41.73 55.53 25.77
C PRO A 902 40.55 55.91 24.88
N VAL A 903 39.47 56.44 25.45
CA VAL A 903 38.27 56.87 24.68
C VAL A 903 38.56 58.09 23.82
N GLU A 904 39.35 59.03 24.33
CA GLU A 904 39.81 60.19 23.57
C GLU A 904 40.79 59.79 22.48
N GLN A 905 41.78 58.95 22.81
CA GLN A 905 42.75 58.38 21.87
C GLN A 905 42.08 57.65 20.69
N ALA A 906 40.95 56.98 20.95
CA ALA A 906 40.14 56.35 19.91
C ALA A 906 39.47 57.38 18.98
N CYS A 907 38.87 58.44 19.52
CA CYS A 907 38.31 59.53 18.71
C CYS A 907 39.40 60.24 17.88
N ARG A 908 40.54 60.57 18.51
CA ARG A 908 41.69 61.21 17.86
C ARG A 908 42.42 60.30 16.84
N SER A 909 42.14 59.00 16.79
CA SER A 909 42.59 58.13 15.68
C SER A 909 41.97 58.47 14.31
N CYS A 910 40.95 59.34 14.31
CA CYS A 910 40.31 59.87 13.11
C CYS A 910 40.22 61.41 13.14
N HIS A 911 39.97 62.01 14.30
CA HIS A 911 39.91 63.47 14.50
C HIS A 911 41.26 64.01 15.01
N ALA A 912 42.24 64.05 14.12
CA ALA A 912 43.58 64.62 14.34
C ALA A 912 44.15 65.11 12.99
N ASP A 913 45.17 65.96 13.05
CA ASP A 913 45.81 66.51 11.86
C ASP A 913 46.37 65.37 10.98
N ASN A 914 46.20 65.46 9.66
CA ASN A 914 46.48 64.42 8.67
C ASN A 914 45.66 63.10 8.84
N ALA A 915 44.60 63.08 9.65
CA ALA A 915 43.70 61.93 9.78
C ALA A 915 42.37 62.12 9.00
N ILE A 916 41.60 61.03 8.86
CA ILE A 916 40.43 60.97 7.96
C ILE A 916 39.33 62.02 8.27
N ALA A 917 39.21 62.45 9.52
CA ALA A 917 38.24 63.44 9.98
C ALA A 917 38.93 64.74 10.43
N GLU A 918 40.08 65.09 9.83
CA GLU A 918 40.81 66.34 10.06
C GLU A 918 39.92 67.59 9.89
N ALA A 919 39.10 67.62 8.84
CA ALA A 919 38.11 68.68 8.62
C ALA A 919 36.98 68.77 9.67
N LYS A 920 37.00 67.88 10.69
CA LYS A 920 36.01 67.77 11.78
C LYS A 920 36.69 67.81 13.16
N ILE A 921 37.84 68.50 13.28
CA ILE A 921 38.49 68.79 14.57
C ILE A 921 37.91 70.10 15.13
N PRO A 922 37.28 70.08 16.33
CA PRO A 922 36.79 71.31 16.96
C PRO A 922 37.94 72.11 17.63
N PRO A 923 37.85 73.45 17.71
CA PRO A 923 38.96 74.29 18.18
C PRO A 923 39.28 74.12 19.67
N ASN A 924 38.30 73.76 20.53
CA ASN A 924 38.56 73.32 21.89
C ASN A 924 38.08 71.88 22.13
N THR A 925 38.90 71.05 22.76
CA THR A 925 38.66 69.61 23.00
C THR A 925 38.84 69.17 24.46
N LEU A 926 39.37 70.02 25.33
CA LEU A 926 39.90 69.59 26.63
C LEU A 926 38.87 69.72 27.76
N HIS A 927 38.64 68.62 28.48
CA HIS A 927 37.96 68.61 29.77
C HIS A 927 38.98 68.27 30.87
N PRO A 928 39.01 68.96 32.03
CA PRO A 928 40.03 68.75 33.06
C PRO A 928 40.15 67.29 33.55
N ASP A 929 41.33 66.70 33.38
CA ASP A 929 41.63 65.28 33.64
C ASP A 929 41.49 64.86 35.11
N LYS A 930 41.65 65.82 36.04
CA LYS A 930 41.66 65.59 37.49
C LYS A 930 40.26 65.48 38.11
N VAL A 931 39.20 65.65 37.32
CA VAL A 931 37.81 65.65 37.80
C VAL A 931 37.19 64.25 37.66
N THR A 932 37.03 63.56 38.78
CA THR A 932 36.28 62.29 38.82
C THR A 932 34.78 62.56 38.91
N ALA A 933 34.07 62.31 37.81
CA ALA A 933 32.63 62.45 37.69
C ALA A 933 31.90 61.15 38.05
N TRP A 934 30.65 61.27 38.53
CA TRP A 934 29.80 60.13 38.88
C TRP A 934 28.80 59.82 37.77
N SER A 935 28.67 58.55 37.39
CA SER A 935 27.68 58.10 36.40
C SER A 935 26.24 58.40 36.83
N GLU A 936 25.31 58.48 35.88
CA GLU A 936 23.88 58.59 36.20
C GLU A 936 23.35 57.37 36.98
N GLN A 937 23.96 56.20 36.82
CA GLN A 937 23.59 55.01 37.61
C GLN A 937 23.87 55.19 39.10
N LEU A 938 24.94 55.90 39.46
CA LEU A 938 25.26 56.24 40.85
C LEU A 938 24.44 57.44 41.34
N ARG A 939 24.30 58.49 40.53
CA ARG A 939 23.57 59.73 40.89
C ARG A 939 22.05 59.54 40.97
N GLY A 940 21.46 58.67 40.16
CA GLY A 940 20.00 58.44 40.12
C GLY A 940 19.44 57.84 41.41
N GLY A 941 20.27 57.14 42.21
CA GLY A 941 19.90 56.67 43.55
C GLY A 941 19.84 57.78 44.61
N LEU A 942 20.49 58.92 44.36
CA LEU A 942 20.55 60.08 45.26
C LEU A 942 19.55 61.19 44.87
N ARG A 943 19.14 61.24 43.59
CA ARG A 943 18.17 62.21 43.05
C ARG A 943 17.25 61.52 42.02
N PRO A 944 16.12 60.91 42.44
CA PRO A 944 15.25 60.17 41.52
C PRO A 944 14.56 61.09 40.50
N GLY A 945 14.76 60.82 39.21
CA GLY A 945 14.12 61.54 38.10
C GLY A 945 14.45 60.94 36.73
N LYS A 946 13.65 61.26 35.70
CA LYS A 946 13.89 60.81 34.31
C LYS A 946 15.03 61.60 33.66
N ARG A 947 16.28 61.22 33.97
CA ARG A 947 17.51 61.78 33.37
C ARG A 947 18.10 60.80 32.36
N THR A 948 18.65 61.31 31.26
CA THR A 948 19.32 60.48 30.24
C THR A 948 20.75 60.15 30.70
N PRO A 949 21.16 58.87 30.75
CA PRO A 949 22.43 58.50 31.35
C PRO A 949 23.63 58.89 30.49
N LEU A 950 24.48 59.78 31.03
CA LEU A 950 25.80 60.06 30.50
C LEU A 950 26.84 59.10 31.12
N PRO A 951 27.67 58.43 30.30
CA PRO A 951 28.73 57.55 30.81
C PRO A 951 29.97 58.35 31.24
N VAL A 952 30.64 57.86 32.28
CA VAL A 952 32.00 58.26 32.69
C VAL A 952 32.92 57.06 32.55
N PHE A 953 34.22 57.28 32.37
CA PHE A 953 35.15 56.23 31.93
C PHE A 953 36.27 55.94 32.92
N ASP A 954 36.62 54.66 33.08
CA ASP A 954 37.81 54.23 33.82
C ASP A 954 39.11 54.49 33.02
N ASN A 955 40.26 54.24 33.64
CA ASN A 955 41.58 54.36 33.00
C ASN A 955 41.84 53.34 31.86
N LYS A 956 40.90 52.43 31.59
CA LYS A 956 40.92 51.48 30.46
C LYS A 956 39.89 51.82 29.38
N GLY A 957 39.12 52.92 29.55
CA GLY A 957 38.08 53.35 28.63
C GLY A 957 36.75 52.58 28.72
N HIS A 958 36.54 51.79 29.78
CA HIS A 958 35.23 51.18 30.06
C HIS A 958 34.31 52.16 30.77
N ALA A 959 33.01 52.03 30.54
CA ALA A 959 32.02 52.81 31.31
C ALA A 959 32.02 52.32 32.76
N ALA A 960 32.18 53.25 33.71
CA ALA A 960 32.31 52.97 35.14
C ALA A 960 31.27 53.74 35.97
N LEU A 961 31.11 53.37 37.25
CA LEU A 961 30.22 54.11 38.17
C LEU A 961 30.78 55.50 38.51
N THR A 962 32.11 55.62 38.53
CA THR A 962 32.89 56.86 38.74
C THR A 962 34.07 56.85 37.77
N GLY A 963 34.41 57.99 37.18
CA GLY A 963 35.49 58.06 36.19
C GLY A 963 35.64 59.44 35.55
N VAL A 964 36.43 59.56 34.49
CA VAL A 964 36.63 60.82 33.77
C VAL A 964 35.51 61.08 32.74
N ILE A 965 35.28 62.35 32.45
CA ILE A 965 34.47 62.79 31.30
C ILE A 965 35.38 62.77 30.07
N SER A 966 34.91 62.18 28.97
CA SER A 966 35.64 62.05 27.70
C SER A 966 34.68 62.29 26.52
N CYS A 967 35.16 62.29 25.27
CA CYS A 967 34.35 62.63 24.08
C CYS A 967 33.03 61.82 24.02
N ALA A 968 33.09 60.51 24.32
CA ALA A 968 31.91 59.63 24.32
C ALA A 968 30.97 59.82 25.55
N SER A 969 31.32 60.67 26.51
CA SER A 969 30.42 61.14 27.58
C SER A 969 29.38 62.11 27.04
N CYS A 970 29.77 63.01 26.12
CA CYS A 970 28.86 63.97 25.49
C CYS A 970 28.24 63.42 24.20
N HIS A 971 29.02 62.69 23.39
CA HIS A 971 28.61 62.13 22.11
C HIS A 971 28.29 60.63 22.20
N ASN A 972 27.29 60.19 21.44
CA ASN A 972 27.04 58.80 21.09
C ASN A 972 27.37 58.60 19.61
N PRO A 973 28.57 58.11 19.25
CA PRO A 973 28.98 57.99 17.84
C PRO A 973 28.06 57.07 17.01
N HIS A 974 27.18 56.30 17.65
CA HIS A 974 26.22 55.42 17.00
C HIS A 974 24.84 56.05 16.75
N GLN A 975 24.64 57.34 17.02
CA GLN A 975 23.31 57.96 16.93
C GLN A 975 23.45 59.43 16.54
N TRP A 976 23.04 59.78 15.32
CA TRP A 976 23.18 61.14 14.77
C TRP A 976 22.50 62.24 15.60
N GLN A 977 21.30 61.98 16.10
CA GLN A 977 20.46 62.94 16.82
C GLN A 977 19.98 62.38 18.16
N ALA A 978 20.10 63.22 19.19
CA ALA A 978 19.72 62.87 20.55
C ALA A 978 18.24 62.48 20.67
N GLY A 979 17.97 61.34 21.30
CA GLY A 979 16.61 60.86 21.58
C GLY A 979 15.83 60.28 20.39
N THR A 980 16.33 60.38 19.15
CA THR A 980 15.71 59.75 17.97
C THR A 980 16.46 58.47 17.57
N ALA A 981 15.76 57.33 17.61
CA ALA A 981 16.32 56.02 17.25
C ALA A 981 16.20 55.74 15.74
N ARG A 982 16.71 56.66 14.90
CA ARG A 982 16.63 56.59 13.42
C ARG A 982 18.04 56.63 12.80
N PRO A 983 18.22 56.11 11.56
CA PRO A 983 19.45 56.33 10.79
C PRO A 983 19.72 57.83 10.55
N GLY A 984 20.95 58.17 10.20
CA GLY A 984 21.34 59.53 9.81
C GLY A 984 20.81 59.97 8.44
N PRO A 985 21.21 61.16 7.96
CA PRO A 985 20.69 61.78 6.74
C PRO A 985 21.09 61.08 5.42
N GLY A 986 21.96 60.06 5.45
CA GLY A 986 22.38 59.30 4.26
C GLY A 986 23.39 60.00 3.36
N ARG A 987 23.92 61.14 3.80
CA ARG A 987 24.97 61.93 3.12
C ARG A 987 25.86 62.58 4.18
N ASN A 988 27.11 62.89 3.80
CA ASN A 988 28.01 63.71 4.60
C ASN A 988 27.40 65.12 4.73
N THR A 989 27.19 65.64 5.94
CA THR A 989 26.44 66.89 6.18
C THR A 989 26.75 67.39 7.58
N GLU A 990 27.22 68.64 7.66
CA GLU A 990 27.55 69.29 8.93
C GLU A 990 26.38 69.25 9.92
N GLY A 991 26.70 68.91 11.16
CA GLY A 991 25.72 68.86 12.24
C GLY A 991 25.56 70.20 12.97
N ASP A 992 24.60 70.24 13.88
CA ASP A 992 24.19 71.40 14.65
C ASP A 992 24.01 71.08 16.15
N VAL A 993 23.58 72.08 16.92
CA VAL A 993 23.31 71.97 18.37
C VAL A 993 22.17 71.00 18.76
N SER A 994 21.55 70.32 17.79
CA SER A 994 20.53 69.28 17.97
C SER A 994 20.94 67.92 17.42
N THR A 995 22.02 67.85 16.65
CA THR A 995 22.54 66.66 15.95
C THR A 995 23.97 66.39 16.41
N SER A 996 24.97 66.32 15.50
CA SER A 996 26.40 66.10 15.82
C SER A 996 26.68 64.99 16.85
N PHE A 997 25.91 63.91 16.79
CA PHE A 997 26.00 62.76 17.69
C PHE A 997 25.75 63.05 19.18
N LEU A 998 25.13 64.18 19.55
CA LEU A 998 24.90 64.52 20.96
C LEU A 998 23.99 63.48 21.65
N ARG A 999 24.24 63.22 22.94
CA ARG A 999 23.40 62.34 23.78
C ARG A 999 22.11 63.00 24.27
N LEU A 1000 22.09 64.33 24.42
CA LEU A 1000 21.00 65.08 25.06
C LEU A 1000 20.37 66.09 24.09
N SER A 1001 19.05 66.00 23.89
CA SER A 1001 18.25 67.01 23.19
C SER A 1001 17.69 68.08 24.14
N ARG A 1002 17.65 67.79 25.44
CA ARG A 1002 17.23 68.71 26.51
C ARG A 1002 18.31 68.73 27.58
N SER A 1003 18.71 69.94 27.98
CA SER A 1003 19.87 70.21 28.83
C SER A 1003 19.52 70.55 30.29
N ALA A 1004 18.25 70.42 30.70
CA ALA A 1004 17.86 70.60 32.09
C ALA A 1004 18.19 69.33 32.91
N SER A 1005 19.03 69.47 33.95
CA SER A 1005 19.36 68.42 34.93
C SER A 1005 20.12 67.19 34.39
N PHE A 1006 21.40 67.35 34.05
CA PHE A 1006 22.33 66.30 33.65
C PHE A 1006 23.68 66.44 34.38
N LEU A 1007 24.63 65.51 34.15
CA LEU A 1007 25.93 65.43 34.86
C LEU A 1007 26.62 66.78 35.11
N CYS A 1008 26.74 67.62 34.08
CA CYS A 1008 27.49 68.88 34.20
C CYS A 1008 26.76 69.94 35.05
N ALA A 1009 25.44 69.82 35.23
CA ALA A 1009 24.66 70.71 36.09
C ALA A 1009 24.95 70.49 37.58
N ASP A 1010 25.43 69.30 37.97
CA ASP A 1010 25.82 69.01 39.35
C ASP A 1010 27.09 69.80 39.77
N CYS A 1011 27.91 70.30 38.82
CA CYS A 1011 29.06 71.18 39.08
C CYS A 1011 28.87 72.64 38.58
N HIS A 1012 28.18 72.85 37.45
CA HIS A 1012 28.07 74.15 36.78
C HIS A 1012 26.67 74.79 36.83
N GLY A 1013 25.70 74.20 37.56
CA GLY A 1013 24.35 74.76 37.67
C GLY A 1013 23.68 74.99 36.31
N LEU A 1014 23.06 76.16 36.10
CA LEU A 1014 22.38 76.53 34.84
C LEU A 1014 23.36 76.76 33.68
N ASP A 1015 24.59 77.19 33.95
CA ASP A 1015 25.65 77.43 32.94
C ASP A 1015 26.06 76.14 32.21
N SER A 1016 25.81 74.97 32.82
CA SER A 1016 25.96 73.66 32.17
C SER A 1016 25.26 73.57 30.80
N ILE A 1017 24.13 74.26 30.60
CA ILE A 1017 23.39 74.28 29.33
C ILE A 1017 24.23 74.88 28.20
N TYR A 1018 24.86 76.03 28.48
CA TYR A 1018 25.70 76.73 27.51
C TYR A 1018 26.99 75.95 27.26
N ARG A 1019 27.65 75.51 28.33
CA ARG A 1019 28.86 74.67 28.24
C ARG A 1019 28.66 73.35 27.49
N TYR A 1020 27.49 72.71 27.56
CA TYR A 1020 27.24 71.46 26.82
C TYR A 1020 26.95 71.70 25.33
N LYS A 1021 26.18 72.73 24.98
CA LYS A 1021 25.80 73.00 23.58
C LYS A 1021 26.89 73.69 22.77
N TYR A 1022 27.72 74.51 23.41
CA TYR A 1022 28.74 75.32 22.76
C TYR A 1022 30.17 74.96 23.19
N PHE A 1023 30.37 73.84 23.88
CA PHE A 1023 31.64 73.38 24.47
C PHE A 1023 32.88 73.74 23.62
N HIS A 1024 32.82 73.39 22.33
CA HIS A 1024 33.91 73.52 21.40
C HIS A 1024 34.29 74.95 21.00
N GLY A 1025 33.47 75.96 21.32
CA GLY A 1025 33.72 77.37 20.95
C GLY A 1025 34.42 78.17 22.05
N ASP A 1026 35.32 79.06 21.65
CA ASP A 1026 36.24 79.80 22.55
C ASP A 1026 35.54 80.52 23.73
N LYS A 1027 34.32 81.01 23.50
CA LYS A 1027 33.52 81.73 24.51
C LYS A 1027 32.84 80.81 25.54
N ALA A 1028 32.74 79.50 25.31
CA ALA A 1028 32.04 78.57 26.21
C ALA A 1028 32.83 78.23 27.48
N HIS A 1029 34.13 78.51 27.50
CA HIS A 1029 34.99 78.25 28.67
C HIS A 1029 35.12 79.44 29.63
N GLN A 1030 34.71 80.64 29.21
CA GLN A 1030 34.70 81.85 30.04
C GLN A 1030 33.67 81.74 31.20
N GLU A 1031 33.84 82.52 32.27
CA GLU A 1031 32.83 82.63 33.32
C GLU A 1031 31.68 83.52 32.84
N HIS A 1032 30.47 82.97 32.77
CA HIS A 1032 29.25 83.72 32.44
C HIS A 1032 28.43 83.93 33.71
N GLN A 1033 28.14 85.18 34.06
CA GLN A 1033 27.19 85.52 35.12
C GLN A 1033 25.74 85.29 34.65
N LEU A 1034 25.39 84.02 34.44
CA LEU A 1034 24.00 83.60 34.36
C LEU A 1034 23.41 83.67 35.78
N ALA A 1035 22.30 84.41 35.92
CA ALA A 1035 21.77 84.85 37.21
C ALA A 1035 21.55 83.70 38.22
N ARG A 1036 21.77 84.02 39.50
CA ARG A 1036 21.64 83.12 40.67
C ARG A 1036 20.23 82.52 40.81
#